data_AF-A0A150TNN5-F1
#
_entry.id   AF-A0A150TNN5-F1
#
_cell.length_a   1.000
_cell.length_b   1.000
_cell.length_c   1.000
_cell.angle_alpha   90.00
_cell.angle_beta   90.00
_cell.angle_gamma   90.00
#
_symmetry.space_group_name_H-M   'P 1'
#
loop_
_entity.id
_entity.type
_entity.pdbx_description
1 polymer ?
#
loop_
_entity_poly.entity_id
_entity_poly.type
_entity_poly.pdbx_seq_one_letter_code
_entity_poly.pdbx_strand_id
1 'polypeptide(L)'
;ATLSTLTDAGGAARAEAQRDIAARHGGRLDRLQSRWLLVALSGAESPTDLAARAAHCALALRKVLGAVPMSVATGLTEVEGKLPVGELIDRVAQLIAGRDGPPPGEIRLDDATASLLASRFETSRGPGGRWLRGPKEEPDSIPRLLGKPTPCVGRERELSQLATEWRHCVDEPSANAVVVVGAPGLGKSRLAWEFLRTLKEQREGAAIWIGRADPMAAGSPFGLVAQALRRAMGILDGEALEVRRSKVLDRVGRLDTLRARGLRVAAFLGELVGAPFPDEGDVQLQAARQNPVLMGDRIREAFEDFVKAECQRQPVLLVLEDLHWGDLPTVRLIDAALQHARDLPLLVLALARPEVDELFPELWRHRIGLRLRLSPLPRRASERLVREVLGDGVSGAQVDELLARAEGNAFVLEEQIRAVAEGRGEGMPETVLAMVQARLEALDVEERRVLRAASVFGETSWKGAMAALVGGAQVEQPLAELSRRELLVRRPEARIAGEVEYQFRHALVREAAYGMLTERDRRVGHGLAGDWLARAGGADAMVLAEHFEIGGAPARAAEAYLRAAEEALRGADLDAAIARADRGIGCGAAGETAGRFRQIQAEAHVWRGDLALAAERGSEAAGLVERGSAAWFSAITQVVLASSKLGRPDEVERWTDIAADTAARGDGTAIKLICLAECAIALLLNGRYAAGGALVEAVERALASVEARGLEVVATRLHLARSYHAICTGDLGAGVDRMRAAILAFEMAGDRRNACGERGNLGSVYAELGDFETAESTLREALEESDRLHLEELKLSAESNLARVLACRGRLAEGRALAEAAVTSSQGAGMVRTELFARCYLAQIALALGDLEAAEREARSAIALLESAPTLGVQAIAVLARALLGLGRTDEAMRAAAEASAQLSEFGTLEEGEPLVRLTYAEALAASGRQAEASAAIASARAALLARADKLSDPIWRERFLRDVPDNARTLELARQWLGG
;
A
#
# COMPACT_ATOMS: atom_id res chain seq x y z
N ALA A 1 7.69 38.45 46.28
CA ALA A 1 6.38 37.76 46.23
C ALA A 1 6.05 37.61 44.76
N THR A 2 5.89 36.42 44.19
CA THR A 2 5.12 35.27 44.68
C THR A 2 5.87 33.96 44.42
N LEU A 3 6.08 33.19 45.49
CA LEU A 3 6.18 31.75 45.45
C LEU A 3 4.83 31.19 44.98
N SER A 4 4.81 30.42 43.89
CA SER A 4 3.74 29.44 43.63
C SER A 4 4.38 28.12 43.25
N THR A 5 4.22 27.17 44.15
CA THR A 5 4.60 25.76 44.12
C THR A 5 3.95 25.01 42.96
N LEU A 6 4.78 24.50 42.04
CA LEU A 6 4.53 23.29 41.26
C LEU A 6 5.36 22.17 41.91
N THR A 7 4.81 21.51 42.93
CA THR A 7 5.47 20.38 43.60
C THR A 7 5.30 19.09 42.80
N ASP A 8 6.45 18.59 42.34
CA ASP A 8 6.97 17.21 42.55
C ASP A 8 6.78 16.08 41.53
N ALA A 9 6.34 16.34 40.29
CA ALA A 9 6.56 15.40 39.17
C ALA A 9 7.52 15.95 38.10
N GLY A 10 7.33 17.20 37.67
CA GLY A 10 8.15 17.82 36.61
C GLY A 10 9.56 18.20 37.04
N GLY A 11 9.79 18.48 38.33
CA GLY A 11 11.12 18.82 38.87
C GLY A 11 12.04 17.60 39.02
N ALA A 12 11.47 16.47 39.48
CA ALA A 12 12.18 15.20 39.62
C ALA A 12 12.52 14.62 38.24
N ALA A 13 11.54 14.53 37.33
CA ALA A 13 11.75 14.04 35.96
C ALA A 13 12.79 14.89 35.19
N ARG A 14 12.79 16.22 35.38
CA ARG A 14 13.78 17.09 34.77
C ARG A 14 15.17 16.93 35.39
N ALA A 15 15.25 16.73 36.72
CA ALA A 15 16.51 16.46 37.42
C ALA A 15 17.07 15.06 37.13
N GLU A 16 16.21 14.10 36.82
CA GLU A 16 16.56 12.76 36.35
C GLU A 16 17.04 12.82 34.91
N ALA A 17 16.30 13.47 34.00
CA ALA A 17 16.72 13.69 32.62
C ALA A 17 18.07 14.42 32.51
N GLN A 18 18.35 15.40 33.39
CA GLN A 18 19.66 16.06 33.47
C GLN A 18 20.78 15.08 33.85
N ARG A 19 20.54 14.21 34.83
CA ARG A 19 21.50 13.20 35.28
C ARG A 19 21.72 12.13 34.22
N ASP A 20 20.66 11.68 33.56
CA ASP A 20 20.73 10.70 32.47
C ASP A 20 21.50 11.25 31.27
N ILE A 21 21.25 12.50 30.87
CA ILE A 21 22.00 13.13 29.78
C ILE A 21 23.48 13.25 30.14
N ALA A 22 23.81 13.72 31.35
CA ALA A 22 25.19 13.79 31.80
C ALA A 22 25.86 12.40 31.81
N ALA A 23 25.18 11.38 32.36
CA ALA A 23 25.69 10.02 32.44
C ALA A 23 25.90 9.36 31.07
N ARG A 24 24.97 9.55 30.11
CA ARG A 24 25.11 9.06 28.72
C ARG A 24 26.34 9.61 28.01
N HIS A 25 26.77 10.82 28.38
CA HIS A 25 27.98 11.43 27.85
C HIS A 25 29.22 11.21 28.74
N GLY A 26 29.12 10.36 29.77
CA GLY A 26 30.19 10.03 30.72
C GLY A 26 30.58 11.19 31.62
N GLY A 27 29.65 12.10 31.90
CA GLY A 27 29.82 13.26 32.77
C GLY A 27 29.11 13.10 34.11
N ARG A 28 29.68 13.71 35.16
CA ARG A 28 29.08 13.81 36.48
C ARG A 28 28.42 15.18 36.65
N LEU A 29 27.15 15.20 37.05
CA LEU A 29 26.40 16.41 37.34
C LEU A 29 26.51 16.76 38.83
N ASP A 30 27.03 17.94 39.14
CA ASP A 30 27.11 18.49 40.50
C ASP A 30 26.41 19.87 40.58
N ARG A 31 25.86 20.21 41.76
CA ARG A 31 25.20 21.51 42.04
C ARG A 31 26.13 22.43 42.83
N LEU A 32 26.43 23.61 42.29
CA LEU A 32 27.29 24.62 42.91
C LEU A 32 26.47 25.79 43.46
N GLN A 33 26.67 26.10 44.76
CA GLN A 33 26.12 27.27 45.48
C GLN A 33 24.62 27.55 45.26
N SER A 34 23.82 26.51 44.99
CA SER A 34 22.36 26.59 44.74
C SER A 34 21.92 27.40 43.51
N ARG A 35 22.86 27.85 42.65
CA ARG A 35 22.55 28.66 41.45
C ARG A 35 23.17 28.13 40.15
N TRP A 36 24.11 27.20 40.21
CA TRP A 36 24.82 26.67 39.04
C TRP A 36 24.75 25.16 38.97
N LEU A 37 24.57 24.62 37.76
CA LEU A 37 24.74 23.22 37.43
C LEU A 37 26.07 23.05 36.72
N LEU A 38 26.92 22.15 37.22
CA LEU A 38 28.19 21.80 36.61
C LEU A 38 28.13 20.36 36.13
N VAL A 39 28.51 20.15 34.87
CA VAL A 39 28.78 18.81 34.33
C VAL A 39 30.27 18.68 34.11
N ALA A 40 30.90 17.79 34.88
CA ALA A 40 32.32 17.49 34.76
C ALA A 40 32.50 16.21 33.95
N LEU A 41 33.26 16.28 32.86
CA LEU A 41 33.65 15.12 32.05
C LEU A 41 35.16 14.89 32.22
N SER A 42 35.55 13.64 32.46
CA SER A 42 36.95 13.22 32.57
C SER A 42 37.16 11.86 31.88
N GLY A 43 38.36 11.62 31.34
CA GLY A 43 38.70 10.38 30.65
C GLY A 43 40.11 10.42 30.04
N ALA A 44 40.64 9.26 29.63
CA ALA A 44 41.96 9.11 29.00
C ALA A 44 41.94 9.37 27.47
N GLU A 45 40.88 10.00 26.97
CA GLU A 45 40.66 10.29 25.55
C GLU A 45 41.44 11.53 25.09
N SER A 46 41.50 11.75 23.77
CA SER A 46 42.13 12.97 23.24
C SER A 46 41.38 14.22 23.72
N PRO A 47 42.06 15.36 23.94
CA PRO A 47 41.42 16.62 24.32
C PRO A 47 40.30 17.06 23.35
N THR A 48 40.44 16.73 22.07
CA THR A 48 39.45 16.99 21.02
C THR A 48 38.18 16.16 21.19
N ASP A 49 38.29 14.88 21.56
CA ASP A 49 37.14 14.00 21.77
C ASP A 49 36.41 14.34 23.08
N LEU A 50 37.15 14.70 24.13
CA LEU A 50 36.58 15.17 25.39
C LEU A 50 35.81 16.49 25.19
N ALA A 51 36.36 17.42 24.41
CA ALA A 51 35.68 18.65 24.01
C ALA A 51 34.39 18.36 23.23
N ALA A 52 34.44 17.45 22.26
CA ALA A 52 33.29 17.08 21.44
C ALA A 52 32.16 16.45 22.27
N ARG A 53 32.50 15.57 23.22
CA ARG A 53 31.54 15.00 24.17
C ARG A 53 30.90 16.07 25.06
N ALA A 54 31.69 17.01 25.57
CA ALA A 54 31.18 18.14 26.35
C ALA A 54 30.21 19.00 25.54
N ALA A 55 30.51 19.27 24.26
CA ALA A 55 29.64 20.01 23.35
C ALA A 55 28.32 19.27 23.05
N HIS A 56 28.37 17.97 22.79
CA HIS A 56 27.16 17.14 22.62
C HIS A 56 26.29 17.12 23.88
N CYS A 57 26.91 16.99 25.06
CA CYS A 57 26.22 17.05 26.34
C CYS A 57 25.50 18.39 26.53
N ALA A 58 26.17 19.51 26.23
CA ALA A 58 25.59 20.85 26.33
C ALA A 58 24.41 21.05 25.37
N LEU A 59 24.51 20.56 24.12
CA LEU A 59 23.44 20.62 23.13
C LEU A 59 22.24 19.74 23.50
N ALA A 60 22.47 18.56 24.08
CA ALA A 60 21.41 17.69 24.59
C ALA A 60 20.70 18.34 25.79
N LEU A 61 21.46 18.93 26.71
CA LEU A 61 20.93 19.69 27.83
C LEU A 61 20.11 20.90 27.37
N ARG A 62 20.53 21.62 26.31
CA ARG A 62 19.75 22.73 25.72
C ARG A 62 18.33 22.32 25.36
N LYS A 63 18.14 21.14 24.77
CA LYS A 63 16.81 20.64 24.37
C LYS A 63 15.86 20.44 25.55
N VAL A 64 16.39 20.05 26.71
CA VAL A 64 15.60 19.80 27.94
C VAL A 64 15.51 21.05 28.83
N LEU A 65 16.52 21.91 28.79
CA LEU A 65 16.60 23.09 29.64
C LEU A 65 15.97 24.34 29.00
N GLY A 66 15.84 24.37 27.68
CA GLY A 66 15.27 25.51 26.95
C GLY A 66 16.16 26.74 27.05
N ALA A 67 15.62 27.83 27.57
CA ALA A 67 16.24 29.16 27.58
C ALA A 67 17.34 29.36 28.65
N VAL A 68 17.92 28.29 29.21
CA VAL A 68 18.98 28.40 30.24
C VAL A 68 20.31 28.72 29.56
N PRO A 69 21.01 29.80 29.95
CA PRO A 69 22.33 30.12 29.40
C PRO A 69 23.38 29.11 29.89
N MET A 70 24.27 28.70 28.99
CA MET A 70 25.30 27.69 29.27
C MET A 70 26.65 28.13 28.72
N SER A 71 27.73 27.59 29.30
CA SER A 71 29.08 27.72 28.75
C SER A 71 29.84 26.40 28.84
N VAL A 72 30.81 26.21 27.94
CA VAL A 72 31.68 25.02 27.88
C VAL A 72 33.13 25.48 27.78
N ALA A 73 34.00 24.90 28.61
CA ALA A 73 35.44 25.11 28.58
C ALA A 73 36.17 23.77 28.81
N THR A 74 37.38 23.65 28.26
CA THR A 74 38.24 22.47 28.35
C THR A 74 39.63 22.88 28.82
N GLY A 75 40.16 22.19 29.83
CA GLY A 75 41.51 22.40 30.34
C GLY A 75 42.36 21.14 30.25
N LEU A 76 43.68 21.30 30.09
CA LEU A 76 44.66 20.21 30.19
C LEU A 76 45.12 20.10 31.65
N THR A 77 44.98 18.95 32.29
CA THR A 77 45.72 18.64 33.53
C THR A 77 46.80 17.63 33.19
N GLU A 78 48.08 18.02 33.28
CA GLU A 78 49.14 17.02 33.41
C GLU A 78 48.90 16.27 34.72
N VAL A 79 49.01 14.94 34.69
CA VAL A 79 48.73 14.06 35.85
C VAL A 79 49.68 14.35 37.04
N GLU A 80 50.74 15.16 36.84
CA GLU A 80 51.64 15.64 37.89
C GLU A 80 51.57 17.16 38.18
N GLY A 81 50.70 17.91 37.51
CA GLY A 81 50.53 19.36 37.69
C GLY A 81 49.05 19.77 37.71
N LYS A 82 48.48 19.92 38.91
CA LYS A 82 47.09 20.36 39.10
C LYS A 82 46.86 21.74 38.47
N LEU A 83 46.15 21.80 37.35
CA LEU A 83 45.21 22.89 37.15
C LEU A 83 44.10 22.69 38.21
N PRO A 84 43.86 23.65 39.12
CA PRO A 84 42.77 23.52 40.07
C PRO A 84 41.48 23.42 39.27
N VAL A 85 40.68 22.37 39.48
CA VAL A 85 39.31 22.27 38.93
C VAL A 85 38.53 23.58 39.19
N GLY A 86 38.88 24.30 40.27
CA GLY A 86 38.43 25.66 40.57
C GLY A 86 38.69 26.69 39.46
N GLU A 87 39.87 26.76 38.83
CA GLU A 87 40.15 27.75 37.78
C GLU A 87 39.33 27.51 36.50
N LEU A 88 39.06 26.24 36.17
CA LEU A 88 38.19 25.90 35.04
C LEU A 88 36.73 26.24 35.35
N ILE A 89 36.27 25.95 36.58
CA ILE A 89 34.94 26.34 37.06
C ILE A 89 34.78 27.86 37.05
N ASP A 90 35.78 28.60 37.54
CA ASP A 90 35.78 30.06 37.55
C ASP A 90 35.73 30.65 36.14
N ARG A 91 36.45 30.03 35.18
CA ARG A 91 36.40 30.43 33.76
C ARG A 91 35.03 30.20 33.13
N VAL A 92 34.42 29.04 33.36
CA VAL A 92 33.06 28.72 32.89
C VAL A 92 32.03 29.67 33.53
N ALA A 93 32.19 29.97 34.82
CA ALA A 93 31.34 30.91 35.55
C ALA A 93 31.50 32.36 35.04
N GLN A 94 32.72 32.82 34.76
CA GLN A 94 32.98 34.14 34.17
C GLN A 94 32.36 34.28 32.77
N LEU A 95 32.37 33.22 31.97
CA LEU A 95 31.73 33.22 30.65
C LEU A 95 30.20 33.38 30.73
N ILE A 96 29.57 32.99 31.84
CA ILE A 96 28.13 33.17 32.05
C ILE A 96 27.81 34.47 32.80
N ALA A 97 28.61 34.85 33.79
CA ALA A 97 28.37 36.00 34.67
C ALA A 97 28.93 37.35 34.17
N GLY A 98 29.74 37.35 33.10
CA GLY A 98 30.31 38.57 32.53
C GLY A 98 29.26 39.51 31.91
N ARG A 99 29.65 40.78 31.66
CA ARG A 99 28.79 41.81 31.03
C ARG A 99 28.15 41.37 29.69
N ASP A 100 28.77 40.41 29.01
CA ASP A 100 28.33 39.80 27.76
C ASP A 100 28.03 38.29 27.91
N GLY A 101 27.28 37.88 28.94
CA GLY A 101 26.87 36.48 29.15
C GLY A 101 26.02 35.90 28.00
N PRO A 102 25.79 34.56 27.95
CA PRO A 102 24.98 33.96 26.90
C PRO A 102 23.54 34.49 26.93
N PRO A 103 22.97 34.87 25.77
CA PRO A 103 21.53 35.05 25.67
C PRO A 103 20.78 33.79 26.12
N PRO A 104 19.50 33.90 26.54
CA PRO A 104 18.71 32.74 26.92
C PRO A 104 18.69 31.67 25.82
N GLY A 105 19.17 30.46 26.12
CA GLY A 105 19.23 29.34 25.18
C GLY A 105 20.51 29.24 24.33
N GLU A 106 21.47 30.15 24.49
CA GLU A 106 22.77 30.09 23.79
C GLU A 106 23.85 29.40 24.64
N ILE A 107 24.82 28.78 23.95
CA ILE A 107 25.97 28.09 24.57
C ILE A 107 27.25 28.81 24.17
N ARG A 108 27.96 29.37 25.14
CA ARG A 108 29.22 30.10 24.92
C ARG A 108 30.44 29.20 25.11
N LEU A 109 31.44 29.35 24.25
CA LEU A 109 32.70 28.60 24.31
C LEU A 109 33.86 29.52 24.71
N ASP A 110 34.84 28.98 25.44
CA ASP A 110 36.15 29.62 25.52
C ASP A 110 36.96 29.40 24.21
N ASP A 111 38.00 30.19 23.98
CA ASP A 111 38.75 30.13 22.71
C ASP A 111 39.49 28.79 22.52
N ALA A 112 39.91 28.15 23.61
CA ALA A 112 40.59 26.85 23.58
C ALA A 112 39.61 25.75 23.14
N THR A 113 38.44 25.66 23.77
CA THR A 113 37.37 24.73 23.38
C THR A 113 36.85 25.02 21.98
N ALA A 114 36.65 26.29 21.62
CA ALA A 114 36.22 26.64 20.26
C ALA A 114 37.22 26.17 19.20
N SER A 115 38.52 26.24 19.49
CA SER A 115 39.58 25.76 18.58
C SER A 115 39.58 24.24 18.45
N LEU A 116 39.40 23.50 19.56
CA LEU A 116 39.28 22.03 19.54
C LEU A 116 38.02 21.55 18.80
N LEU A 117 36.93 22.33 18.87
CA LEU A 117 35.66 21.99 18.24
C LEU A 117 35.53 22.44 16.77
N ALA A 118 36.45 23.27 16.28
CA ALA A 118 36.32 23.94 14.98
C ALA A 118 36.17 22.98 13.78
N SER A 119 36.66 21.75 13.89
CA SER A 119 36.56 20.73 12.82
C SER A 119 35.22 19.98 12.81
N ARG A 120 34.52 19.87 13.95
CA ARG A 120 33.34 19.01 14.14
C ARG A 120 32.05 19.75 14.54
N PHE A 121 32.15 21.02 14.93
CA PHE A 121 31.00 21.82 15.40
C PHE A 121 30.90 23.16 14.68
N GLU A 122 29.68 23.60 14.42
CA GLU A 122 29.42 24.95 13.94
C GLU A 122 29.59 25.94 15.08
N THR A 123 30.63 26.77 14.96
CA THR A 123 30.90 27.86 15.88
C THR A 123 30.74 29.19 15.15
N SER A 124 30.07 30.15 15.78
CA SER A 124 29.93 31.50 15.25
C SER A 124 30.66 32.50 16.14
N ARG A 125 31.20 33.57 15.53
CA ARG A 125 31.68 34.74 16.27
C ARG A 125 30.55 35.74 16.38
N GLY A 126 30.26 36.20 17.59
CA GLY A 126 29.29 37.25 17.87
C GLY A 126 29.82 38.26 18.89
N PRO A 127 29.04 39.30 19.24
CA PRO A 127 29.38 40.23 20.31
C PRO A 127 29.65 39.45 21.59
N GLY A 128 30.84 39.62 22.19
CA GLY A 128 31.22 38.93 23.42
C GLY A 128 31.88 37.55 23.27
N GLY A 129 32.02 36.92 22.09
CA GLY A 129 32.85 35.70 21.97
C GLY A 129 32.43 34.65 20.94
N ARG A 130 32.81 33.39 21.20
CA ARG A 130 32.51 32.22 20.37
C ARG A 130 31.25 31.51 20.88
N TRP A 131 30.37 31.15 19.96
CA TRP A 131 29.06 30.53 20.26
C TRP A 131 28.95 29.17 19.58
N LEU A 132 28.49 28.16 20.33
CA LEU A 132 28.19 26.83 19.80
C LEU A 132 26.76 26.82 19.23
N ARG A 133 26.63 26.65 17.91
CA ARG A 133 25.32 26.60 17.23
C ARG A 133 24.75 25.19 17.23
N GLY A 134 25.59 24.24 16.87
CA GLY A 134 25.26 22.83 16.77
C GLY A 134 26.48 22.00 16.40
N PRO A 135 26.34 20.67 16.27
CA PRO A 135 27.32 19.92 15.52
C PRO A 135 27.39 20.55 14.12
N LYS A 136 28.59 20.59 13.55
CA LYS A 136 28.73 20.94 12.15
C LYS A 136 27.93 19.84 11.49
N GLU A 137 26.87 20.20 10.77
CA GLU A 137 26.33 19.24 9.83
C GLU A 137 27.53 18.90 8.96
N GLU A 138 28.10 17.70 9.12
CA GLU A 138 28.91 17.17 8.05
C GLU A 138 27.89 17.10 6.90
N PRO A 139 27.99 17.99 5.89
CA PRO A 139 27.03 17.96 4.81
C PRO A 139 27.27 16.63 4.13
N ASP A 140 26.39 15.63 4.37
CA ASP A 140 26.43 14.27 3.84
C ASP A 140 27.81 13.95 3.23
N SER A 141 28.87 13.82 4.05
CA SER A 141 30.25 14.18 3.65
C SER A 141 30.57 13.89 2.18
N ILE A 142 30.96 14.93 1.42
CA ILE A 142 31.36 14.83 0.00
C ILE A 142 32.03 13.47 -0.23
N PRO A 143 31.49 12.62 -1.13
CA PRO A 143 31.97 11.26 -1.25
C PRO A 143 33.51 11.26 -1.43
N ARG A 144 34.19 10.50 -0.57
CA ARG A 144 35.65 10.46 -0.55
C ARG A 144 36.20 9.26 -1.30
N LEU A 145 37.43 9.42 -1.79
CA LEU A 145 38.30 8.37 -2.29
C LEU A 145 39.67 8.56 -1.67
N LEU A 146 40.14 7.56 -0.90
CA LEU A 146 41.42 7.63 -0.18
C LEU A 146 41.48 8.82 0.80
N GLY A 147 40.36 9.10 1.48
CA GLY A 147 40.24 10.19 2.45
C GLY A 147 40.08 11.59 1.83
N LYS A 148 40.20 11.73 0.51
CA LYS A 148 40.07 13.00 -0.24
C LYS A 148 38.64 13.18 -0.78
N PRO A 149 38.02 14.35 -0.65
CA PRO A 149 36.78 14.67 -1.35
C PRO A 149 36.98 14.54 -2.87
N THR A 150 36.07 13.83 -3.56
CA THR A 150 36.14 13.69 -5.01
C THR A 150 35.17 14.65 -5.70
N PRO A 151 35.54 15.30 -6.81
CA PRO A 151 34.59 16.04 -7.63
C PRO A 151 33.66 15.08 -8.39
N CYS A 152 32.43 15.50 -8.66
CA CYS A 152 31.60 14.81 -9.64
C CYS A 152 32.14 15.09 -11.05
N VAL A 153 32.38 14.05 -11.84
CA VAL A 153 32.99 14.17 -13.17
C VAL A 153 32.11 13.60 -14.26
N GLY A 154 32.02 14.29 -15.40
CA GLY A 154 31.36 13.78 -16.60
C GLY A 154 29.84 13.64 -16.50
N ARG A 155 29.21 14.34 -15.55
CA ARG A 155 27.76 14.34 -15.28
C ARG A 155 27.14 15.73 -15.31
N GLU A 156 27.87 16.72 -15.84
CA GLU A 156 27.46 18.11 -15.88
C GLU A 156 26.16 18.29 -16.71
N ARG A 157 26.01 17.50 -17.78
CA ARG A 157 24.79 17.50 -18.62
C ARG A 157 23.59 16.96 -17.85
N GLU A 158 23.71 15.79 -17.24
CA GLU A 158 22.63 15.13 -16.51
C GLU A 158 22.20 15.97 -15.30
N LEU A 159 23.16 16.56 -14.55
CA LEU A 159 22.86 17.48 -13.45
C LEU A 159 22.12 18.73 -13.93
N SER A 160 22.52 19.30 -15.06
CA SER A 160 21.84 20.46 -15.65
C SER A 160 20.40 20.13 -16.08
N GLN A 161 20.18 18.92 -16.60
CA GLN A 161 18.82 18.45 -16.94
C GLN A 161 17.97 18.25 -15.69
N LEU A 162 18.47 17.60 -14.64
CA LEU A 162 17.76 17.45 -13.37
C LEU A 162 17.39 18.80 -12.74
N ALA A 163 18.34 19.74 -12.72
CA ALA A 163 18.10 21.10 -12.22
C ALA A 163 17.12 21.90 -13.08
N THR A 164 16.98 21.56 -14.37
CA THR A 164 15.99 22.20 -15.25
C THR A 164 14.60 21.65 -15.00
N GLU A 165 14.46 20.32 -14.89
CA GLU A 165 13.17 19.68 -14.56
C GLU A 165 12.65 20.13 -13.21
N TRP A 166 13.52 20.25 -12.21
CA TRP A 166 13.14 20.74 -10.89
C TRP A 166 12.68 22.20 -10.92
N ARG A 167 13.43 23.10 -11.57
CA ARG A 167 13.00 24.49 -11.71
C ARG A 167 11.68 24.60 -12.45
N HIS A 168 11.49 23.85 -13.53
CA HIS A 168 10.21 23.82 -14.25
C HIS A 168 9.07 23.37 -13.34
N CYS A 169 9.26 22.28 -12.58
CA CYS A 169 8.28 21.78 -11.60
C CYS A 169 7.90 22.83 -10.54
N VAL A 170 8.84 23.68 -10.11
CA VAL A 170 8.63 24.69 -9.07
C VAL A 170 8.06 26.00 -9.64
N ASP A 171 8.66 26.51 -10.72
CA ASP A 171 8.29 27.79 -11.35
C ASP A 171 6.94 27.69 -12.09
N GLU A 172 6.69 26.53 -12.72
CA GLU A 172 5.43 26.15 -13.35
C GLU A 172 4.88 24.89 -12.66
N PRO A 173 4.14 25.05 -11.53
CA PRO A 173 3.69 23.95 -10.68
C PRO A 173 3.12 22.77 -11.47
N SER A 174 3.86 21.68 -11.49
CA SER A 174 3.50 20.47 -12.23
C SER A 174 4.07 19.22 -11.57
N ALA A 175 3.29 18.14 -11.57
CA ALA A 175 3.78 16.85 -11.05
C ALA A 175 4.42 16.02 -12.17
N ASN A 176 5.71 15.73 -12.02
CA ASN A 176 6.48 14.99 -13.02
C ASN A 176 7.39 13.94 -12.38
N ALA A 177 7.71 12.91 -13.14
CA ALA A 177 8.70 11.91 -12.80
C ALA A 177 9.95 12.03 -13.67
N VAL A 178 11.11 11.83 -13.05
CA VAL A 178 12.40 11.65 -13.69
C VAL A 178 12.92 10.25 -13.38
N VAL A 179 13.22 9.48 -14.42
CA VAL A 179 13.75 8.11 -14.27
C VAL A 179 15.19 8.07 -14.76
N VAL A 180 16.13 7.78 -13.86
CA VAL A 180 17.55 7.60 -14.15
C VAL A 180 17.89 6.12 -14.19
N VAL A 181 18.24 5.62 -15.36
CA VAL A 181 18.57 4.21 -15.60
C VAL A 181 20.06 4.05 -15.87
N GLY A 182 20.67 3.08 -15.21
CA GLY A 182 22.07 2.73 -15.46
C GLY A 182 22.49 1.46 -14.73
N ALA A 183 23.49 0.77 -15.28
CA ALA A 183 24.09 -0.40 -14.66
C ALA A 183 24.69 -0.09 -13.26
N PRO A 184 24.95 -1.11 -12.43
CA PRO A 184 25.66 -0.94 -11.16
C PRO A 184 27.01 -0.23 -11.33
N GLY A 185 27.37 0.67 -10.40
CA GLY A 185 28.65 1.38 -10.42
C GLY A 185 28.77 2.58 -11.38
N LEU A 186 27.75 2.89 -12.20
CA LEU A 186 27.80 4.05 -13.13
C LEU A 186 27.61 5.43 -12.47
N GLY A 187 27.37 5.48 -11.15
CA GLY A 187 27.26 6.73 -10.39
C GLY A 187 25.85 7.30 -10.25
N LYS A 188 24.78 6.49 -10.36
CA LYS A 188 23.38 6.92 -10.15
C LYS A 188 23.17 7.64 -8.81
N SER A 189 23.60 7.01 -7.71
CA SER A 189 23.48 7.59 -6.37
C SER A 189 24.37 8.82 -6.19
N ARG A 190 25.53 8.89 -6.87
CA ARG A 190 26.37 10.10 -6.89
C ARG A 190 25.67 11.26 -7.60
N LEU A 191 25.02 11.00 -8.73
CA LEU A 191 24.25 12.00 -9.46
C LEU A 191 23.11 12.56 -8.59
N ALA A 192 22.33 11.69 -7.95
CA ALA A 192 21.26 12.12 -7.04
C ALA A 192 21.81 12.91 -5.85
N TRP A 193 22.91 12.46 -5.24
CA TRP A 193 23.56 13.17 -4.14
C TRP A 193 24.01 14.58 -4.53
N GLU A 194 24.65 14.74 -5.69
CA GLU A 194 25.08 16.06 -6.18
C GLU A 194 23.92 16.99 -6.47
N PHE A 195 22.84 16.44 -7.04
CA PHE A 195 21.61 17.18 -7.27
C PHE A 195 21.02 17.66 -5.93
N LEU A 196 20.82 16.77 -4.96
CA LEU A 196 20.32 17.12 -3.62
C LEU A 196 21.22 18.12 -2.88
N ARG A 197 22.55 18.00 -3.00
CA ARG A 197 23.51 18.97 -2.45
C ARG A 197 23.26 20.36 -3.05
N THR A 198 23.11 20.42 -4.37
CA THR A 198 22.88 21.69 -5.09
C THR A 198 21.59 22.36 -4.60
N LEU A 199 20.49 21.61 -4.44
CA LEU A 199 19.24 22.13 -3.90
C LEU A 199 19.39 22.67 -2.47
N LYS A 200 20.10 21.93 -1.60
CA LYS A 200 20.38 22.36 -0.22
C LYS A 200 21.21 23.66 -0.18
N GLU A 201 22.25 23.77 -1.02
CA GLU A 201 23.11 24.95 -1.11
C GLU A 201 22.36 26.18 -1.60
N GLN A 202 21.41 25.99 -2.51
CA GLN A 202 20.55 27.05 -3.04
C GLN A 202 19.44 27.48 -2.05
N ARG A 203 19.32 26.81 -0.89
CA ARG A 203 18.30 27.05 0.15
C ARG A 203 16.87 27.02 -0.38
N GLU A 204 16.62 26.20 -1.37
CA GLU A 204 15.27 26.00 -1.88
C GLU A 204 14.43 25.32 -0.79
N GLY A 205 13.31 25.95 -0.42
CA GLY A 205 12.43 25.48 0.66
C GLY A 205 11.63 24.25 0.25
N ALA A 206 12.30 23.16 -0.08
CA ALA A 206 11.72 21.92 -0.57
C ALA A 206 11.70 20.83 0.51
N ALA A 207 10.63 20.05 0.54
CA ALA A 207 10.57 18.81 1.30
C ALA A 207 11.22 17.68 0.47
N ILE A 208 12.35 17.15 0.95
CA ILE A 208 13.04 16.03 0.30
C ILE A 208 12.72 14.75 1.06
N TRP A 209 12.08 13.80 0.37
CA TRP A 209 11.75 12.48 0.90
C TRP A 209 12.55 11.43 0.16
N ILE A 210 13.21 10.52 0.88
CA ILE A 210 14.10 9.53 0.28
C ILE A 210 13.68 8.15 0.74
N GLY A 211 13.20 7.34 -0.20
CA GLY A 211 12.96 5.91 -0.04
C GLY A 211 14.05 5.13 -0.78
N ARG A 212 14.49 4.02 -0.19
CA ARG A 212 15.46 3.09 -0.78
C ARG A 212 14.92 1.67 -0.68
N ALA A 213 14.85 1.00 -1.81
CA ALA A 213 14.47 -0.40 -1.81
C ALA A 213 15.63 -1.26 -1.31
N ASP A 214 15.31 -2.29 -0.53
CA ASP A 214 16.25 -3.30 -0.07
C ASP A 214 15.95 -4.60 -0.83
N PRO A 215 16.94 -5.27 -1.45
CA PRO A 215 16.74 -6.58 -2.05
C PRO A 215 16.04 -7.59 -1.14
N MET A 216 16.28 -7.53 0.19
CA MET A 216 15.66 -8.44 1.15
C MET A 216 14.23 -8.06 1.53
N ALA A 217 13.86 -6.80 1.29
CA ALA A 217 12.50 -6.31 1.42
C ALA A 217 11.78 -6.30 0.06
N ALA A 218 12.39 -6.88 -0.98
CA ALA A 218 11.81 -6.88 -2.32
C ALA A 218 10.43 -7.53 -2.28
N GLY A 219 9.45 -6.79 -2.81
CA GLY A 219 8.04 -7.15 -2.76
C GLY A 219 7.29 -6.62 -1.55
N SER A 220 7.90 -6.24 -0.43
CA SER A 220 7.14 -5.66 0.69
C SER A 220 6.28 -4.47 0.23
N PRO A 221 4.96 -4.52 0.44
CA PRO A 221 4.04 -3.55 -0.16
C PRO A 221 4.34 -2.16 0.39
N PHE A 222 4.43 -1.21 -0.53
CA PHE A 222 4.72 0.19 -0.22
C PHE A 222 6.08 0.45 0.45
N GLY A 223 7.02 -0.52 0.47
CA GLY A 223 8.23 -0.44 1.29
C GLY A 223 9.07 0.83 1.07
N LEU A 224 9.21 1.24 -0.19
CA LEU A 224 9.89 2.47 -0.61
C LEU A 224 9.23 3.73 -0.03
N VAL A 225 7.91 3.86 -0.22
CA VAL A 225 7.14 5.03 0.23
C VAL A 225 7.04 5.06 1.75
N ALA A 226 6.77 3.93 2.39
CA ALA A 226 6.71 3.80 3.83
C ALA A 226 8.04 4.25 4.48
N GLN A 227 9.19 3.86 3.91
CA GLN A 227 10.49 4.32 4.41
C GLN A 227 10.69 5.82 4.22
N ALA A 228 10.36 6.36 3.04
CA ALA A 228 10.47 7.79 2.75
C ALA A 228 9.65 8.63 3.74
N LEU A 229 8.41 8.20 4.01
CA LEU A 229 7.51 8.87 4.96
C LEU A 229 7.95 8.71 6.40
N ARG A 230 8.37 7.50 6.84
CA ARG A 230 8.93 7.31 8.18
C ARG A 230 10.07 8.29 8.43
N ARG A 231 10.98 8.44 7.47
CA ARG A 231 12.09 9.40 7.57
C ARG A 231 11.60 10.85 7.60
N ALA A 232 10.68 11.22 6.72
CA ALA A 232 10.10 12.57 6.67
C ALA A 232 9.32 12.96 7.94
N MET A 233 8.76 11.97 8.65
CA MET A 233 8.07 12.12 9.93
C MET A 233 8.99 11.94 11.14
N GLY A 234 10.23 11.47 10.93
CA GLY A 234 11.19 11.17 11.99
C GLY A 234 10.82 9.95 12.84
N ILE A 235 10.07 8.99 12.30
CA ILE A 235 9.68 7.74 12.95
C ILE A 235 10.84 6.75 12.92
N LEU A 236 11.17 6.17 14.07
CA LEU A 236 12.22 5.16 14.19
C LEU A 236 11.63 3.79 14.52
N ASP A 237 12.28 2.75 14.01
CA ASP A 237 11.99 1.37 14.38
C ASP A 237 12.36 1.14 15.86
N GLY A 238 11.60 0.28 16.53
CA GLY A 238 11.68 0.07 17.98
C GLY A 238 11.01 1.15 18.86
N GLU A 239 10.57 2.29 18.33
CA GLU A 239 9.80 3.27 19.12
C GLU A 239 8.44 2.71 19.56
N ALA A 240 7.98 3.10 20.75
CA ALA A 240 6.64 2.81 21.23
C ALA A 240 5.58 3.37 20.26
N LEU A 241 4.48 2.64 20.10
CA LEU A 241 3.47 2.93 19.09
C LEU A 241 2.84 4.32 19.28
N GLU A 242 2.67 4.75 20.53
CA GLU A 242 2.15 6.07 20.92
C GLU A 242 3.06 7.20 20.42
N VAL A 243 4.38 7.01 20.46
CA VAL A 243 5.37 7.98 19.98
C VAL A 243 5.27 8.09 18.46
N ARG A 244 5.16 6.95 17.75
CA ARG A 244 5.02 6.94 16.29
C ARG A 244 3.73 7.63 15.86
N ARG A 245 2.59 7.29 16.50
CA ARG A 245 1.28 7.92 16.27
C ARG A 245 1.34 9.43 16.49
N SER A 246 1.97 9.90 17.57
CA SER A 246 2.14 11.33 17.83
C SER A 246 2.90 12.02 16.71
N LYS A 247 3.98 11.42 16.19
CA LYS A 247 4.74 11.99 15.07
C LYS A 247 3.93 12.08 13.77
N VAL A 248 3.10 11.07 13.49
CA VAL A 248 2.17 11.11 12.34
C VAL A 248 1.16 12.27 12.51
N LEU A 249 0.52 12.36 13.69
CA LEU A 249 -0.42 13.44 14.00
C LEU A 249 0.23 14.82 13.91
N ASP A 250 1.45 14.97 14.46
CA ASP A 250 2.20 16.22 14.43
C ASP A 250 2.58 16.62 13.00
N ARG A 251 2.89 15.66 12.12
CA ARG A 251 3.19 15.95 10.71
C ARG A 251 1.92 16.38 9.97
N VAL A 252 0.85 15.60 10.08
CA VAL A 252 -0.42 15.88 9.39
C VAL A 252 -1.06 17.17 9.91
N GLY A 253 -0.98 17.43 11.22
CA GLY A 253 -1.52 18.63 11.87
C GLY A 253 -0.85 19.95 11.45
N ARG A 254 0.33 19.91 10.82
CA ARG A 254 1.00 21.11 10.25
C ARG A 254 0.40 21.56 8.92
N LEU A 255 -0.51 20.76 8.35
CA LEU A 255 -1.11 20.98 7.03
C LEU A 255 -2.55 21.47 7.21
N ASP A 256 -2.76 22.78 7.16
CA ASP A 256 -4.08 23.40 7.39
C ASP A 256 -5.16 22.88 6.41
N THR A 257 -4.78 22.51 5.18
CA THR A 257 -5.68 21.96 4.17
C THR A 257 -6.27 20.61 4.55
N LEU A 258 -5.64 19.89 5.49
CA LEU A 258 -6.13 18.63 6.01
C LEU A 258 -6.92 18.78 7.31
N ARG A 259 -7.14 19.99 7.87
CA ARG A 259 -7.74 20.17 9.20
C ARG A 259 -9.04 19.36 9.42
N ALA A 260 -9.92 19.30 8.42
CA ALA A 260 -11.19 18.57 8.50
C ALA A 260 -11.07 17.04 8.36
N ARG A 261 -9.97 16.55 7.75
CA ARG A 261 -9.75 15.12 7.44
C ARG A 261 -8.46 14.55 8.08
N GLY A 262 -7.77 15.34 8.89
CA GLY A 262 -6.41 15.05 9.33
C GLY A 262 -6.31 13.80 10.18
N LEU A 263 -7.31 13.51 11.02
CA LEU A 263 -7.37 12.27 11.78
C LEU A 263 -7.51 11.04 10.87
N ARG A 264 -8.40 11.09 9.87
CA ARG A 264 -8.58 10.03 8.87
C ARG A 264 -7.28 9.78 8.10
N VAL A 265 -6.65 10.85 7.60
CA VAL A 265 -5.38 10.75 6.85
C VAL A 265 -4.28 10.19 7.74
N ALA A 266 -4.16 10.67 8.99
CA ALA A 266 -3.18 10.16 9.94
C ALA A 266 -3.40 8.67 10.26
N ALA A 267 -4.66 8.22 10.41
CA ALA A 267 -4.99 6.83 10.70
C ALA A 267 -4.48 5.88 9.61
N PHE A 268 -4.79 6.18 8.34
CA PHE A 268 -4.38 5.32 7.20
C PHE A 268 -2.91 5.48 6.83
N LEU A 269 -2.32 6.68 6.95
CA LEU A 269 -0.85 6.82 6.88
C LEU A 269 -0.16 6.03 8.00
N GLY A 270 -0.80 5.91 9.16
CA GLY A 270 -0.36 5.08 10.27
C GLY A 270 -0.22 3.61 9.87
N GLU A 271 -1.18 3.05 9.12
CA GLU A 271 -1.09 1.69 8.58
C GLU A 271 0.11 1.54 7.63
N LEU A 272 0.38 2.55 6.80
CA LEU A 272 1.49 2.57 5.85
C LEU A 272 2.87 2.66 6.53
N VAL A 273 3.02 3.48 7.58
CA VAL A 273 4.32 3.74 8.22
C VAL A 273 4.62 2.85 9.43
N GLY A 274 3.76 1.89 9.75
CA GLY A 274 3.91 1.00 10.91
C GLY A 274 3.61 1.70 12.24
N ALA A 275 2.60 2.57 12.23
CA ALA A 275 2.03 3.30 13.35
C ALA A 275 0.49 3.18 13.40
N PRO A 276 -0.09 1.96 13.36
CA PRO A 276 -1.55 1.76 13.29
C PRO A 276 -2.26 2.44 14.46
N PHE A 277 -3.37 3.13 14.21
CA PHE A 277 -4.16 3.84 15.22
C PHE A 277 -5.20 2.90 15.88
N PRO A 278 -5.72 3.20 17.08
CA PRO A 278 -6.92 2.53 17.57
C PRO A 278 -8.09 2.80 16.62
N ASP A 279 -8.98 1.82 16.43
CA ASP A 279 -10.14 1.94 15.53
C ASP A 279 -11.46 2.17 16.28
N GLU A 280 -11.43 2.38 17.60
CA GLU A 280 -12.64 2.67 18.37
C GLU A 280 -13.31 3.96 17.89
N GLY A 281 -14.53 3.84 17.36
CA GLY A 281 -15.32 4.96 16.84
C GLY A 281 -14.95 5.41 15.42
N ASP A 282 -14.05 4.72 14.73
CA ASP A 282 -13.72 4.98 13.33
C ASP A 282 -14.24 3.84 12.42
N VAL A 283 -15.45 4.03 11.90
CA VAL A 283 -16.14 3.07 11.03
C VAL A 283 -15.31 2.72 9.80
N GLN A 284 -14.59 3.70 9.23
CA GLN A 284 -13.80 3.49 8.01
C GLN A 284 -12.58 2.63 8.30
N LEU A 285 -11.89 2.88 9.41
CA LEU A 285 -10.73 2.08 9.79
C LEU A 285 -11.13 0.65 10.17
N GLN A 286 -12.25 0.49 10.89
CA GLN A 286 -12.79 -0.83 11.23
C GLN A 286 -13.16 -1.63 9.97
N ALA A 287 -13.90 -1.01 9.04
CA ALA A 287 -14.26 -1.65 7.78
C ALA A 287 -13.03 -2.01 6.94
N ALA A 288 -12.06 -1.10 6.82
CA ALA A 288 -10.83 -1.34 6.09
C ALA A 288 -10.00 -2.49 6.68
N ARG A 289 -9.92 -2.64 8.00
CA ARG A 289 -9.19 -3.76 8.63
C ARG A 289 -9.83 -5.12 8.37
N GLN A 290 -11.12 -5.16 8.07
CA GLN A 290 -11.85 -6.38 7.71
C GLN A 290 -11.87 -6.65 6.20
N ASN A 291 -11.39 -5.71 5.38
CA ASN A 291 -11.35 -5.84 3.92
C ASN A 291 -9.99 -5.33 3.38
N PRO A 292 -9.05 -6.24 3.05
CA PRO A 292 -7.71 -5.90 2.60
C PRO A 292 -7.67 -4.94 1.39
N VAL A 293 -8.57 -5.10 0.42
CA VAL A 293 -8.62 -4.23 -0.76
C VAL A 293 -9.05 -2.82 -0.38
N LEU A 294 -10.07 -2.71 0.49
CA LEU A 294 -10.49 -1.42 1.03
C LEU A 294 -9.37 -0.72 1.80
N MET A 295 -8.56 -1.46 2.57
CA MET A 295 -7.38 -0.91 3.24
C MET A 295 -6.39 -0.29 2.24
N GLY A 296 -6.06 -1.01 1.17
CA GLY A 296 -5.17 -0.51 0.12
C GLY A 296 -5.68 0.79 -0.51
N ASP A 297 -6.98 0.86 -0.84
CA ASP A 297 -7.60 2.07 -1.38
C ASP A 297 -7.57 3.25 -0.40
N ARG A 298 -7.81 2.99 0.90
CA ARG A 298 -7.80 4.03 1.94
C ARG A 298 -6.40 4.54 2.22
N ILE A 299 -5.39 3.67 2.21
CA ILE A 299 -3.97 4.06 2.28
C ILE A 299 -3.61 4.94 1.09
N ARG A 300 -4.02 4.55 -0.12
CA ARG A 300 -3.78 5.32 -1.34
C ARG A 300 -4.41 6.72 -1.28
N GLU A 301 -5.70 6.81 -0.96
CA GLU A 301 -6.39 8.09 -0.79
C GLU A 301 -5.71 8.99 0.26
N ALA A 302 -5.31 8.43 1.40
CA ALA A 302 -4.64 9.18 2.46
C ALA A 302 -3.26 9.67 2.05
N PHE A 303 -2.50 8.87 1.30
CA PHE A 303 -1.23 9.28 0.71
C PHE A 303 -1.41 10.40 -0.31
N GLU A 304 -2.35 10.28 -1.24
CA GLU A 304 -2.66 11.32 -2.23
C GLU A 304 -3.01 12.66 -1.56
N ASP A 305 -3.94 12.63 -0.58
CA ASP A 305 -4.35 13.79 0.21
C ASP A 305 -3.13 14.43 0.92
N PHE A 306 -2.26 13.60 1.50
CA PHE A 306 -1.05 14.05 2.21
C PHE A 306 -0.02 14.67 1.27
N VAL A 307 0.33 14.02 0.17
CA VAL A 307 1.29 14.54 -0.83
C VAL A 307 0.78 15.85 -1.40
N LYS A 308 -0.50 15.92 -1.77
CA LYS A 308 -1.12 17.15 -2.25
C LYS A 308 -1.03 18.28 -1.23
N ALA A 309 -1.36 18.02 0.03
CA ALA A 309 -1.30 19.01 1.08
C ALA A 309 0.14 19.50 1.36
N GLU A 310 1.13 18.61 1.28
CA GLU A 310 2.54 18.98 1.36
C GLU A 310 2.97 19.85 0.17
N CYS A 311 2.59 19.46 -1.07
CA CYS A 311 2.90 20.23 -2.28
C CYS A 311 2.24 21.63 -2.30
N GLN A 312 1.06 21.77 -1.69
CA GLN A 312 0.40 23.07 -1.51
C GLN A 312 1.14 23.98 -0.53
N ARG A 313 1.92 23.41 0.39
CA ARG A 313 2.69 24.15 1.38
C ARG A 313 4.09 24.49 0.86
N GLN A 314 4.72 23.57 0.15
CA GLN A 314 6.10 23.67 -0.33
C GLN A 314 6.36 22.66 -1.46
N PRO A 315 7.33 22.89 -2.37
CA PRO A 315 7.76 21.88 -3.33
C PRO A 315 8.18 20.57 -2.66
N VAL A 316 7.83 19.43 -3.27
CA VAL A 316 8.18 18.09 -2.77
C VAL A 316 9.04 17.36 -3.79
N LEU A 317 10.20 16.87 -3.35
CA LEU A 317 11.06 15.96 -4.11
C LEU A 317 11.04 14.57 -3.45
N LEU A 318 10.44 13.60 -4.12
CA LEU A 318 10.45 12.19 -3.71
C LEU A 318 11.53 11.42 -4.48
N VAL A 319 12.61 11.03 -3.80
CA VAL A 319 13.70 10.23 -4.36
C VAL A 319 13.46 8.76 -4.04
N LEU A 320 13.43 7.92 -5.08
CA LEU A 320 13.35 6.46 -4.98
C LEU A 320 14.67 5.85 -5.44
N GLU A 321 15.45 5.34 -4.51
CA GLU A 321 16.67 4.61 -4.82
C GLU A 321 16.37 3.12 -5.06
N ASP A 322 16.94 2.59 -6.14
CA ASP A 322 16.89 1.18 -6.52
C ASP A 322 15.46 0.65 -6.79
N LEU A 323 14.65 1.41 -7.54
CA LEU A 323 13.26 1.11 -7.87
C LEU A 323 13.01 -0.30 -8.46
N HIS A 324 14.02 -0.92 -9.08
CA HIS A 324 13.96 -2.30 -9.57
C HIS A 324 13.72 -3.36 -8.47
N TRP A 325 13.93 -3.02 -7.19
CA TRP A 325 13.53 -3.85 -6.04
C TRP A 325 12.20 -3.41 -5.41
N GLY A 326 11.54 -2.40 -5.98
CA GLY A 326 10.23 -1.94 -5.53
C GLY A 326 9.11 -2.93 -5.86
N ASP A 327 7.92 -2.60 -5.37
CA ASP A 327 6.70 -3.38 -5.53
C ASP A 327 5.66 -2.64 -6.40
N LEU A 328 4.71 -3.39 -6.97
CA LEU A 328 3.66 -2.82 -7.81
C LEU A 328 2.74 -1.85 -7.03
N PRO A 329 2.33 -2.12 -5.77
CA PRO A 329 1.61 -1.14 -4.96
C PRO A 329 2.35 0.20 -4.80
N THR A 330 3.66 0.21 -4.56
CA THR A 330 4.48 1.44 -4.55
C THR A 330 4.34 2.21 -5.86
N VAL A 331 4.51 1.53 -7.00
CA VAL A 331 4.46 2.18 -8.32
C VAL A 331 3.09 2.81 -8.57
N ARG A 332 2.01 2.07 -8.29
CA ARG A 332 0.62 2.54 -8.41
C ARG A 332 0.32 3.70 -7.48
N LEU A 333 0.81 3.65 -6.24
CA LEU A 333 0.62 4.70 -5.25
C LEU A 333 1.24 6.03 -5.70
N ILE A 334 2.43 5.96 -6.31
CA ILE A 334 3.14 7.14 -6.82
C ILE A 334 2.48 7.65 -8.10
N ASP A 335 2.02 6.75 -8.98
CA ASP A 335 1.27 7.13 -10.18
C ASP A 335 0.03 7.94 -9.83
N ALA A 336 -0.74 7.45 -8.84
CA ALA A 336 -1.93 8.12 -8.36
C ALA A 336 -1.60 9.48 -7.71
N ALA A 337 -0.49 9.59 -6.96
CA ALA A 337 -0.03 10.87 -6.42
C ALA A 337 0.39 11.87 -7.51
N LEU A 338 1.10 11.43 -8.56
CA LEU A 338 1.45 12.25 -9.72
C LEU A 338 0.19 12.75 -10.45
N GLN A 339 -0.84 11.91 -10.56
CA GLN A 339 -2.12 12.30 -11.15
C GLN A 339 -2.89 13.29 -10.27
N HIS A 340 -2.97 13.03 -8.96
CA HIS A 340 -3.74 13.84 -8.02
C HIS A 340 -3.10 15.21 -7.75
N ALA A 341 -1.77 15.30 -7.87
CA ALA A 341 -0.98 16.51 -7.69
C ALA A 341 -0.56 17.17 -9.03
N ARG A 342 -1.20 16.84 -10.16
CA ARG A 342 -0.77 17.24 -11.51
C ARG A 342 -0.41 18.73 -11.69
N ASP A 343 -1.12 19.61 -10.98
CA ASP A 343 -0.99 21.08 -11.04
C ASP A 343 -0.19 21.65 -9.83
N LEU A 344 0.60 20.81 -9.16
CA LEU A 344 1.35 21.13 -7.93
C LEU A 344 2.82 20.71 -8.05
N PRO A 345 3.75 21.34 -7.30
CA PRO A 345 5.19 21.14 -7.44
C PRO A 345 5.67 19.82 -6.81
N LEU A 346 5.40 18.70 -7.49
CA LEU A 346 5.84 17.35 -7.11
C LEU A 346 6.84 16.80 -8.14
N LEU A 347 8.07 16.57 -7.73
CA LEU A 347 9.05 15.85 -8.56
C LEU A 347 9.37 14.48 -7.95
N VAL A 348 9.19 13.42 -8.73
CA VAL A 348 9.62 12.06 -8.37
C VAL A 348 10.93 11.75 -9.09
N LEU A 349 12.02 11.52 -8.37
CA LEU A 349 13.31 11.09 -8.93
C LEU A 349 13.54 9.60 -8.64
N ALA A 350 13.35 8.76 -9.64
CA ALA A 350 13.58 7.31 -9.52
C ALA A 350 14.94 6.90 -10.11
N LEU A 351 15.73 6.18 -9.32
CA LEU A 351 16.99 5.57 -9.74
C LEU A 351 16.77 4.07 -9.92
N ALA A 352 17.06 3.55 -11.10
CA ALA A 352 16.81 2.15 -11.42
C ALA A 352 17.91 1.52 -12.27
N ARG A 353 17.90 0.19 -12.32
CA ARG A 353 18.64 -0.59 -13.31
C ARG A 353 17.73 -0.86 -14.53
N PRO A 354 18.27 -1.25 -15.70
CA PRO A 354 17.48 -1.45 -16.93
C PRO A 354 16.29 -2.41 -16.79
N GLU A 355 16.38 -3.38 -15.89
CA GLU A 355 15.36 -4.40 -15.56
C GLU A 355 14.02 -3.79 -15.12
N VAL A 356 14.01 -2.53 -14.70
CA VAL A 356 12.79 -1.80 -14.33
C VAL A 356 11.77 -1.74 -15.47
N ASP A 357 12.23 -1.78 -16.73
CA ASP A 357 11.35 -1.74 -17.90
C ASP A 357 10.62 -3.08 -18.13
N GLU A 358 11.23 -4.19 -17.71
CA GLU A 358 10.61 -5.52 -17.74
C GLU A 358 9.67 -5.71 -16.55
N LEU A 359 10.08 -5.23 -15.36
CA LEU A 359 9.31 -5.33 -14.13
C LEU A 359 8.08 -4.41 -14.13
N PHE A 360 8.20 -3.20 -14.68
CA PHE A 360 7.13 -2.21 -14.74
C PHE A 360 6.99 -1.61 -16.15
N PRO A 361 6.43 -2.36 -17.13
CA PRO A 361 6.32 -1.91 -18.52
C PRO A 361 5.53 -0.61 -18.70
N GLU A 362 4.59 -0.35 -17.78
CA GLU A 362 3.70 0.82 -17.77
C GLU A 362 4.13 1.90 -16.77
N LEU A 363 5.40 1.89 -16.31
CA LEU A 363 5.88 2.80 -15.26
C LEU A 363 5.55 4.27 -15.56
N TRP A 364 4.58 4.83 -14.81
CA TRP A 364 4.12 6.22 -14.86
C TRP A 364 3.96 6.79 -16.27
N ARG A 365 3.38 6.01 -17.19
CA ARG A 365 3.23 6.43 -18.59
C ARG A 365 2.48 7.78 -18.67
N HIS A 366 2.99 8.67 -19.51
CA HIS A 366 2.54 10.08 -19.68
C HIS A 366 2.85 11.03 -18.51
N ARG A 367 3.60 10.61 -17.49
CA ARG A 367 4.08 11.46 -16.37
C ARG A 367 5.59 11.51 -16.22
N ILE A 368 6.33 10.69 -16.98
CA ILE A 368 7.78 10.80 -17.07
C ILE A 368 8.13 12.03 -17.92
N GLY A 369 8.51 13.13 -17.28
CA GLY A 369 9.00 14.33 -17.94
C GLY A 369 10.40 14.15 -18.51
N LEU A 370 11.24 13.35 -17.85
CA LEU A 370 12.60 13.09 -18.28
C LEU A 370 13.05 11.65 -17.98
N ARG A 371 13.64 10.99 -18.98
CA ARG A 371 14.29 9.68 -18.81
C ARG A 371 15.77 9.78 -19.17
N LEU A 372 16.64 9.59 -18.19
CA LEU A 372 18.09 9.66 -18.35
C LEU A 372 18.70 8.26 -18.35
N ARG A 373 19.39 7.90 -19.42
CA ARG A 373 20.21 6.69 -19.48
C ARG A 373 21.67 7.07 -19.24
N LEU A 374 22.24 6.64 -18.13
CA LEU A 374 23.63 6.94 -17.79
C LEU A 374 24.57 6.11 -18.66
N SER A 375 25.37 6.79 -19.49
CA SER A 375 26.48 6.18 -20.20
C SER A 375 27.70 6.01 -19.28
N PRO A 376 28.65 5.12 -19.62
CA PRO A 376 29.96 5.08 -18.97
C PRO A 376 30.63 6.47 -18.95
N LEU A 377 31.46 6.73 -17.94
CA LEU A 377 32.19 7.98 -17.80
C LEU A 377 33.09 8.23 -19.03
N PRO A 378 33.03 9.43 -19.63
CA PRO A 378 33.93 9.79 -20.72
C PRO A 378 35.40 9.71 -20.28
N ARG A 379 36.29 9.28 -21.19
CA ARG A 379 37.73 9.14 -20.91
C ARG A 379 38.34 10.35 -20.20
N ARG A 380 38.04 11.57 -20.66
CA ARG A 380 38.54 12.82 -20.05
C ARG A 380 38.06 13.03 -18.61
N ALA A 381 36.82 12.65 -18.32
CA ALA A 381 36.26 12.75 -16.97
C ALA A 381 36.92 11.74 -16.03
N SER A 382 37.10 10.51 -16.51
CA SER A 382 37.82 9.45 -15.80
C SER A 382 39.27 9.82 -15.51
N GLU A 383 39.99 10.39 -16.50
CA GLU A 383 41.37 10.89 -16.30
C GLU A 383 41.43 11.99 -15.25
N ARG A 384 40.48 12.93 -15.28
CA ARG A 384 40.38 14.00 -14.28
C ARG A 384 40.23 13.44 -12.86
N LEU A 385 39.40 12.41 -12.68
CA LEU A 385 39.23 11.76 -11.37
C LEU A 385 40.53 11.08 -10.89
N VAL A 386 41.23 10.37 -11.79
CA VAL A 386 42.52 9.72 -11.47
C VAL A 386 43.55 10.74 -11.01
N ARG A 387 43.74 11.82 -11.78
CA ARG A 387 44.73 12.87 -11.48
C ARG A 387 44.40 13.64 -10.20
N GLU A 388 43.14 13.93 -9.94
CA GLU A 388 42.72 14.63 -8.71
C GLU A 388 43.08 13.82 -7.45
N VAL A 389 42.92 12.50 -7.52
CA VAL A 389 43.09 11.63 -6.34
C VAL A 389 44.53 11.17 -6.17
N LEU A 390 45.20 10.70 -7.23
CA LEU A 390 46.58 10.22 -7.17
C LEU A 390 47.62 11.34 -7.35
N GLY A 391 47.22 12.50 -7.82
CA GLY A 391 48.10 13.64 -8.14
C GLY A 391 48.74 13.56 -9.53
N ASP A 392 49.42 14.64 -9.92
CA ASP A 392 50.06 14.76 -11.25
C ASP A 392 51.31 13.88 -11.43
N GLY A 393 51.77 13.19 -10.38
CA GLY A 393 52.94 12.31 -10.41
C GLY A 393 52.71 10.94 -11.07
N VAL A 394 51.47 10.59 -11.42
CA VAL A 394 51.14 9.33 -12.12
C VAL A 394 51.48 9.44 -13.60
N SER A 395 52.19 8.43 -14.14
CA SER A 395 52.58 8.41 -15.55
C SER A 395 51.37 8.29 -16.49
N GLY A 396 51.45 8.89 -17.68
CA GLY A 396 50.37 8.80 -18.68
C GLY A 396 50.03 7.35 -19.08
N ALA A 397 51.04 6.48 -19.17
CA ALA A 397 50.84 5.06 -19.47
C ALA A 397 50.01 4.35 -18.39
N GLN A 398 50.29 4.64 -17.11
CA GLN A 398 49.54 4.07 -15.98
C GLN A 398 48.10 4.60 -15.93
N VAL A 399 47.88 5.88 -16.25
CA VAL A 399 46.54 6.43 -16.41
C VAL A 399 45.79 5.72 -17.54
N ASP A 400 46.42 5.53 -18.70
CA ASP A 400 45.80 4.87 -19.84
C ASP A 400 45.40 3.41 -19.56
N GLU A 401 46.22 2.69 -18.79
CA GLU A 401 45.94 1.33 -18.31
C GLU A 401 44.73 1.28 -17.36
N LEU A 402 44.68 2.18 -16.38
CA LEU A 402 43.54 2.31 -15.45
C LEU A 402 42.24 2.60 -16.20
N LEU A 403 42.30 3.51 -17.18
CA LEU A 403 41.16 3.90 -17.99
C LEU A 403 40.66 2.76 -18.90
N ALA A 404 41.58 2.00 -19.49
CA ALA A 404 41.25 0.87 -20.35
C ALA A 404 40.50 -0.22 -19.56
N ARG A 405 40.99 -0.58 -18.36
CA ARG A 405 40.36 -1.60 -17.50
C ARG A 405 39.04 -1.14 -16.89
N ALA A 406 38.88 0.16 -16.62
CA ALA A 406 37.66 0.66 -16.00
C ALA A 406 36.47 0.71 -16.98
N GLU A 407 36.74 0.79 -18.29
CA GLU A 407 35.73 0.95 -19.35
C GLU A 407 34.67 2.03 -19.04
N GLY A 408 35.06 3.08 -18.32
CA GLY A 408 34.18 4.17 -17.90
C GLY A 408 33.23 3.83 -16.73
N ASN A 409 33.34 2.67 -16.09
CA ASN A 409 32.63 2.39 -14.85
C ASN A 409 33.32 3.10 -13.67
N ALA A 410 32.60 4.03 -13.03
CA ALA A 410 33.15 4.87 -11.98
C ALA A 410 33.64 4.06 -10.77
N PHE A 411 32.88 3.05 -10.36
CA PHE A 411 33.26 2.20 -9.23
C PHE A 411 34.53 1.39 -9.52
N VAL A 412 34.67 0.85 -10.73
CA VAL A 412 35.89 0.11 -11.13
C VAL A 412 37.10 1.03 -11.13
N LEU A 413 36.94 2.24 -11.66
CA LEU A 413 37.99 3.24 -11.67
C LEU A 413 38.44 3.61 -10.26
N GLU A 414 37.49 3.82 -9.33
CA GLU A 414 37.78 4.11 -7.93
C GLU A 414 38.56 2.97 -7.27
N GLU A 415 38.17 1.72 -7.47
CA GLU A 415 38.87 0.57 -6.89
C GLU A 415 40.27 0.38 -7.49
N GLN A 416 40.47 0.64 -8.79
CA GLN A 416 41.80 0.61 -9.37
C GLN A 416 42.70 1.76 -8.87
N ILE A 417 42.14 2.95 -8.65
CA ILE A 417 42.86 4.08 -8.01
C ILE A 417 43.32 3.67 -6.61
N ARG A 418 42.46 3.00 -5.82
CA ARG A 418 42.85 2.48 -4.50
C ARG A 418 43.99 1.47 -4.60
N ALA A 419 43.90 0.51 -5.52
CA ALA A 419 44.92 -0.52 -5.69
C ALA A 419 46.29 0.07 -6.06
N VAL A 420 46.32 1.08 -6.94
CA VAL A 420 47.56 1.80 -7.28
C VAL A 420 48.13 2.53 -6.07
N ALA A 421 47.30 3.23 -5.30
CA ALA A 421 47.74 3.92 -4.09
C ALA A 421 48.29 2.97 -3.01
N GLU A 422 47.82 1.73 -2.98
CA GLU A 422 48.30 0.65 -2.09
C GLU A 422 49.54 -0.08 -2.63
N GLY A 423 50.06 0.29 -3.82
CA GLY A 423 51.22 -0.35 -4.44
C GLY A 423 50.93 -1.71 -5.09
N ARG A 424 49.67 -1.99 -5.43
CA ARG A 424 49.17 -3.27 -5.97
C ARG A 424 48.67 -3.17 -7.42
N GLY A 425 49.27 -2.28 -8.21
CA GLY A 425 48.81 -1.97 -9.58
C GLY A 425 49.05 -3.07 -10.62
N GLU A 426 50.05 -3.93 -10.43
CA GLU A 426 50.41 -5.02 -11.35
C GLU A 426 49.82 -6.37 -10.89
N GLY A 427 49.18 -7.11 -11.81
CA GLY A 427 48.66 -8.47 -11.54
C GLY A 427 47.26 -8.54 -10.89
N MET A 428 46.54 -7.42 -10.87
CA MET A 428 45.19 -7.38 -10.28
C MET A 428 44.14 -8.03 -11.22
N PRO A 429 43.14 -8.76 -10.68
CA PRO A 429 42.08 -9.36 -11.49
C PRO A 429 41.34 -8.35 -12.38
N GLU A 430 40.93 -8.78 -13.58
CA GLU A 430 40.18 -7.93 -14.53
C GLU A 430 38.74 -7.66 -14.08
N THR A 431 38.18 -8.51 -13.21
CA THR A 431 36.78 -8.35 -12.76
C THR A 431 36.70 -7.53 -11.47
N VAL A 432 35.75 -6.60 -11.47
CA VAL A 432 35.42 -5.71 -10.35
C VAL A 432 35.22 -6.46 -9.04
N LEU A 433 34.49 -7.58 -9.09
CA LEU A 433 34.19 -8.40 -7.91
C LEU A 433 35.47 -9.03 -7.35
N ALA A 434 36.37 -9.51 -8.19
CA ALA A 434 37.63 -10.11 -7.75
C ALA A 434 38.60 -9.07 -7.18
N MET A 435 38.62 -7.85 -7.72
CA MET A 435 39.37 -6.73 -7.12
C MET A 435 38.89 -6.42 -5.70
N VAL A 436 37.56 -6.31 -5.53
CA VAL A 436 36.96 -6.07 -4.21
C VAL A 436 37.26 -7.26 -3.28
N GLN A 437 37.12 -8.50 -3.73
CA GLN A 437 37.44 -9.69 -2.93
C GLN A 437 38.89 -9.70 -2.44
N ALA A 438 39.87 -9.41 -3.31
CA ALA A 438 41.27 -9.31 -2.92
C ALA A 438 41.51 -8.24 -1.83
N ARG A 439 40.81 -7.10 -1.93
CA ARG A 439 40.83 -6.06 -0.91
C ARG A 439 40.22 -6.52 0.41
N LEU A 440 39.13 -7.29 0.36
CA LEU A 440 38.51 -7.88 1.57
C LEU A 440 39.39 -8.97 2.21
N GLU A 441 40.17 -9.70 1.42
CA GLU A 441 41.13 -10.70 1.90
C GLU A 441 42.35 -10.08 2.61
N ALA A 442 42.68 -8.82 2.30
CA ALA A 442 43.73 -8.06 2.97
C ALA A 442 43.30 -7.45 4.32
N LEU A 443 42.02 -7.57 4.69
CA LEU A 443 41.52 -7.16 6.01
C LEU A 443 42.05 -8.09 7.11
N ASP A 444 42.21 -7.58 8.32
CA ASP A 444 42.49 -8.42 9.47
C ASP A 444 41.30 -9.36 9.79
N VAL A 445 41.51 -10.30 10.71
CA VAL A 445 40.50 -11.33 11.02
C VAL A 445 39.22 -10.73 11.61
N GLU A 446 39.33 -9.71 12.46
CA GLU A 446 38.18 -9.11 13.16
C GLU A 446 37.43 -8.12 12.26
N GLU A 447 38.13 -7.28 11.49
CA GLU A 447 37.60 -6.44 10.41
C GLU A 447 36.77 -7.27 9.43
N ARG A 448 37.34 -8.39 8.95
CA ARG A 448 36.68 -9.27 7.98
C ARG A 448 35.47 -9.95 8.58
N ARG A 449 35.53 -10.35 9.85
CA ARG A 449 34.42 -10.97 10.57
C ARG A 449 33.25 -10.00 10.73
N VAL A 450 33.51 -8.76 11.12
CA VAL A 450 32.50 -7.70 11.25
C VAL A 450 31.90 -7.32 9.90
N LEU A 451 32.72 -7.21 8.85
CA LEU A 451 32.24 -6.90 7.50
C LEU A 451 31.32 -8.01 6.94
N ARG A 452 31.71 -9.27 7.14
CA ARG A 452 30.88 -10.43 6.78
C ARG A 452 29.56 -10.44 7.56
N ALA A 453 29.59 -10.17 8.86
CA ALA A 453 28.39 -10.04 9.68
C ALA A 453 27.47 -8.92 9.17
N ALA A 454 28.01 -7.76 8.81
CA ALA A 454 27.26 -6.65 8.22
C ALA A 454 26.54 -7.06 6.92
N SER A 455 27.21 -7.85 6.06
CA SER A 455 26.69 -8.23 4.74
C SER A 455 25.42 -9.09 4.77
N VAL A 456 25.15 -9.74 5.92
CA VAL A 456 23.97 -10.57 6.14
C VAL A 456 22.68 -9.73 6.18
N PHE A 457 22.74 -8.49 6.67
CA PHE A 457 21.58 -7.59 6.83
C PHE A 457 21.23 -6.79 5.57
N GLY A 458 21.92 -7.04 4.44
CA GLY A 458 21.77 -6.23 3.23
C GLY A 458 22.78 -5.09 3.17
N GLU A 459 22.40 -3.95 2.58
CA GLU A 459 23.30 -2.80 2.40
C GLU A 459 23.48 -1.94 3.64
N THR A 460 22.54 -2.03 4.60
CA THR A 460 22.58 -1.31 5.87
C THR A 460 22.61 -2.28 7.03
N SER A 461 23.41 -1.98 8.04
CA SER A 461 23.53 -2.80 9.24
C SER A 461 23.79 -1.92 10.46
N TRP A 462 23.44 -2.42 11.63
CA TRP A 462 23.56 -1.69 12.90
C TRP A 462 24.70 -2.23 13.74
N LYS A 463 25.29 -1.36 14.56
CA LYS A 463 26.41 -1.70 15.47
C LYS A 463 26.05 -2.90 16.35
N GLY A 464 24.91 -2.86 17.04
CA GLY A 464 24.45 -3.94 17.91
C GLY A 464 24.14 -5.22 17.13
N ALA A 465 23.66 -5.10 15.90
CA ALA A 465 23.40 -6.23 15.01
C ALA A 465 24.69 -6.97 14.63
N MET A 466 25.71 -6.21 14.21
CA MET A 466 27.03 -6.76 13.87
C MET A 466 27.68 -7.39 15.10
N ALA A 467 27.62 -6.73 16.27
CA ALA A 467 28.11 -7.27 17.52
C ALA A 467 27.45 -8.60 17.88
N ALA A 468 26.13 -8.72 17.71
CA ALA A 468 25.39 -9.95 17.96
C ALA A 468 25.86 -11.11 17.07
N LEU A 469 26.04 -10.88 15.76
CA LEU A 469 26.47 -11.92 14.81
C LEU A 469 27.93 -12.38 15.03
N VAL A 470 28.80 -11.53 15.57
CA VAL A 470 30.17 -11.91 15.94
C VAL A 470 30.29 -12.46 17.37
N GLY A 471 29.17 -12.77 18.03
CA GLY A 471 29.15 -13.40 19.36
C GLY A 471 29.33 -12.42 20.52
N GLY A 472 28.93 -11.16 20.35
CA GLY A 472 28.98 -10.13 21.40
C GLY A 472 30.34 -9.46 21.58
N ALA A 473 31.28 -9.67 20.66
CA ALA A 473 32.60 -9.04 20.71
C ALA A 473 32.51 -7.51 20.52
N GLN A 474 33.55 -6.80 20.96
CA GLN A 474 33.70 -5.36 20.71
C GLN A 474 33.90 -5.13 19.20
N VAL A 475 33.09 -4.27 18.61
CA VAL A 475 33.08 -3.99 17.15
C VAL A 475 33.52 -2.58 16.82
N GLU A 476 33.76 -1.74 17.82
CA GLU A 476 34.08 -0.32 17.69
C GLU A 476 35.36 -0.08 16.87
N GLN A 477 36.44 -0.79 17.21
CA GLN A 477 37.73 -0.68 16.52
C GLN A 477 37.63 -1.20 15.07
N PRO A 478 37.12 -2.43 14.80
CA PRO A 478 36.85 -2.89 13.44
C PRO A 478 35.98 -1.94 12.63
N LEU A 479 34.91 -1.39 13.19
CA LEU A 479 34.01 -0.47 12.47
C LEU A 479 34.67 0.88 12.14
N ALA A 480 35.47 1.42 13.05
CA ALA A 480 36.25 2.63 12.80
C ALA A 480 37.25 2.40 11.65
N GLU A 481 37.87 1.22 11.62
CA GLU A 481 38.83 0.84 10.59
C GLU A 481 38.17 0.57 9.23
N LEU A 482 37.06 -0.17 9.20
CA LEU A 482 36.24 -0.37 8.00
C LEU A 482 35.71 0.96 7.44
N SER A 483 35.42 1.94 8.32
CA SER A 483 35.05 3.29 7.91
C SER A 483 36.23 4.08 7.35
N ARG A 484 37.41 3.99 7.99
CA ARG A 484 38.65 4.60 7.50
C ARG A 484 39.04 4.05 6.13
N ARG A 485 38.83 2.75 5.91
CA ARG A 485 39.04 2.08 4.63
C ARG A 485 37.92 2.36 3.62
N GLU A 486 36.89 3.13 3.96
CA GLU A 486 35.75 3.47 3.08
C GLU A 486 34.98 2.24 2.56
N LEU A 487 34.92 1.16 3.36
CA LEU A 487 34.10 -0.02 3.08
C LEU A 487 32.69 0.14 3.66
N LEU A 488 32.60 0.72 4.86
CA LEU A 488 31.37 1.11 5.52
C LEU A 488 31.35 2.62 5.75
N VAL A 489 30.16 3.21 5.76
CA VAL A 489 29.94 4.62 6.07
C VAL A 489 28.93 4.70 7.19
N ARG A 490 29.29 5.38 8.28
CA ARG A 490 28.36 5.66 9.38
C ARG A 490 27.26 6.63 8.90
N ARG A 491 26.00 6.30 9.16
CA ARG A 491 24.87 7.18 8.86
C ARG A 491 24.57 8.09 10.05
N PRO A 492 24.24 9.37 9.81
CA PRO A 492 23.94 10.32 10.88
C PRO A 492 22.58 10.05 11.55
N GLU A 493 21.61 9.54 10.78
CA GLU A 493 20.28 9.13 11.25
C GLU A 493 20.25 7.60 11.26
N ALA A 494 20.00 7.00 12.43
CA ALA A 494 19.78 5.57 12.54
C ALA A 494 18.30 5.25 12.40
N ARG A 495 17.96 4.23 11.63
CA ARG A 495 16.60 3.73 11.45
C ARG A 495 16.04 3.08 12.73
N ILE A 496 16.88 2.43 13.52
CA ILE A 496 16.50 1.74 14.76
C ILE A 496 16.88 2.60 15.96
N ALA A 497 15.93 2.81 16.87
CA ALA A 497 16.13 3.62 18.07
C ALA A 497 17.26 3.07 18.94
N GLY A 498 18.22 3.93 19.30
CA GLY A 498 19.35 3.58 20.18
C GLY A 498 20.53 2.91 19.48
N GLU A 499 20.44 2.64 18.17
CA GLU A 499 21.51 2.01 17.40
C GLU A 499 22.35 3.01 16.60
N VAL A 500 23.53 2.56 16.16
CA VAL A 500 24.36 3.27 15.19
C VAL A 500 24.31 2.52 13.88
N GLU A 501 23.82 3.18 12.83
CA GLU A 501 23.68 2.60 11.50
C GLU A 501 24.94 2.82 10.65
N TYR A 502 25.32 1.76 9.94
CA TYR A 502 26.38 1.74 8.95
C TYR A 502 25.82 1.26 7.62
N GLN A 503 26.27 1.85 6.53
CA GLN A 503 25.94 1.45 5.18
C GLN A 503 27.19 0.99 4.44
N PHE A 504 27.10 -0.05 3.64
CA PHE A 504 28.12 -0.36 2.65
C PHE A 504 28.30 0.82 1.69
N ARG A 505 29.56 1.17 1.43
CA ARG A 505 29.89 2.23 0.47
C ARG A 505 29.34 1.93 -0.93
N HIS A 506 29.29 0.66 -1.29
CA HIS A 506 28.79 0.19 -2.57
C HIS A 506 28.20 -1.22 -2.45
N ALA A 507 27.11 -1.50 -3.19
CA ALA A 507 26.44 -2.81 -3.21
C ALA A 507 27.40 -3.96 -3.54
N LEU A 508 28.31 -3.76 -4.49
CA LEU A 508 29.33 -4.76 -4.86
C LEU A 508 30.29 -5.12 -3.70
N VAL A 509 30.56 -4.21 -2.77
CA VAL A 509 31.36 -4.50 -1.57
C VAL A 509 30.60 -5.44 -0.64
N ARG A 510 29.29 -5.20 -0.48
CA ARG A 510 28.40 -6.09 0.26
C ARG A 510 28.32 -7.46 -0.39
N GLU A 511 28.14 -7.52 -1.72
CA GLU A 511 28.08 -8.78 -2.47
C GLU A 511 29.37 -9.59 -2.33
N ALA A 512 30.53 -8.94 -2.46
CA ALA A 512 31.83 -9.60 -2.23
C ALA A 512 31.95 -10.13 -0.80
N ALA A 513 31.60 -9.33 0.22
CA ALA A 513 31.66 -9.73 1.62
C ALA A 513 30.72 -10.91 1.93
N TYR A 514 29.50 -10.88 1.38
CA TYR A 514 28.53 -11.96 1.52
C TYR A 514 28.97 -13.24 0.79
N GLY A 515 29.60 -13.09 -0.38
CA GLY A 515 30.18 -14.18 -1.16
C GLY A 515 31.27 -14.96 -0.41
N MET A 516 31.99 -14.30 0.53
CA MET A 516 33.00 -14.94 1.37
C MET A 516 32.44 -15.82 2.50
N LEU A 517 31.14 -15.76 2.78
CA LEU A 517 30.51 -16.61 3.79
C LEU A 517 30.39 -18.04 3.26
N THR A 518 30.76 -19.03 4.09
CA THR A 518 30.44 -20.43 3.81
C THR A 518 28.93 -20.66 3.89
N GLU A 519 28.41 -21.73 3.28
CA GLU A 519 26.97 -22.04 3.36
C GLU A 519 26.50 -22.18 4.82
N ARG A 520 27.34 -22.79 5.68
CA ARG A 520 27.08 -22.90 7.11
C ARG A 520 27.01 -21.52 7.79
N ASP A 521 27.96 -20.63 7.50
CA ASP A 521 27.99 -19.29 8.09
C ASP A 521 26.81 -18.43 7.61
N ARG A 522 26.37 -18.59 6.35
CA ARG A 522 25.15 -17.94 5.85
C ARG A 522 23.94 -18.40 6.65
N ARG A 523 23.76 -19.71 6.82
CA ARG A 523 22.64 -20.26 7.60
C ARG A 523 22.64 -19.74 9.04
N VAL A 524 23.77 -19.83 9.75
CA VAL A 524 23.88 -19.33 11.13
C VAL A 524 23.67 -17.82 11.20
N GLY A 525 24.31 -17.06 10.31
CA GLY A 525 24.23 -15.61 10.26
C GLY A 525 22.81 -15.11 10.01
N HIS A 526 22.08 -15.70 9.05
CA HIS A 526 20.71 -15.32 8.75
C HIS A 526 19.74 -15.65 9.89
N GLY A 527 19.92 -16.79 10.58
CA GLY A 527 19.14 -17.11 11.78
C GLY A 527 19.33 -16.07 12.89
N LEU A 528 20.58 -15.72 13.20
CA LEU A 528 20.91 -14.70 14.21
C LEU A 528 20.44 -13.30 13.81
N ALA A 529 20.52 -12.96 12.52
CA ALA A 529 20.03 -11.69 11.99
C ALA A 529 18.51 -11.56 12.14
N GLY A 530 17.76 -12.62 11.77
CA GLY A 530 16.31 -12.68 11.98
C GLY A 530 15.93 -12.54 13.47
N ASP A 531 16.67 -13.19 14.37
CA ASP A 531 16.49 -13.06 15.83
C ASP A 531 16.74 -11.65 16.36
N TRP A 532 17.75 -10.98 15.81
CA TRP A 532 18.08 -9.62 16.20
C TRP A 532 17.01 -8.64 15.70
N LEU A 533 16.63 -8.73 14.42
CA LEU A 533 15.62 -7.88 13.80
C LEU A 533 14.24 -8.05 14.46
N ALA A 534 13.84 -9.28 14.76
CA ALA A 534 12.58 -9.55 15.44
C ALA A 534 12.52 -8.91 16.84
N ARG A 535 13.65 -8.88 17.57
CA ARG A 535 13.76 -8.23 18.89
C ARG A 535 13.85 -6.72 18.82
N ALA A 536 14.53 -6.18 17.81
CA ALA A 536 14.61 -4.74 17.58
C ALA A 536 13.21 -4.14 17.27
N GLY A 537 12.32 -4.93 16.67
CA GLY A 537 10.93 -4.57 16.39
C GLY A 537 10.80 -3.60 15.20
N GLY A 538 9.67 -3.65 14.50
CA GLY A 538 9.45 -2.85 13.29
C GLY A 538 10.17 -3.36 12.05
N ALA A 539 10.82 -4.53 12.14
CA ALA A 539 11.34 -5.22 10.97
C ALA A 539 10.19 -5.67 10.05
N ASP A 540 10.44 -5.56 8.75
CA ASP A 540 9.52 -5.97 7.70
C ASP A 540 9.27 -7.49 7.72
N ALA A 541 8.02 -7.92 7.50
CA ALA A 541 7.67 -9.33 7.58
C ALA A 541 8.36 -10.16 6.49
N MET A 542 8.53 -9.60 5.29
CA MET A 542 9.25 -10.26 4.19
C MET A 542 10.73 -10.44 4.54
N VAL A 543 11.37 -9.40 5.08
CA VAL A 543 12.78 -9.45 5.52
C VAL A 543 12.98 -10.54 6.58
N LEU A 544 12.09 -10.63 7.56
CA LEU A 544 12.14 -11.68 8.58
C LEU A 544 11.96 -13.08 7.96
N ALA A 545 11.04 -13.22 7.00
CA ALA A 545 10.79 -14.49 6.32
C ALA A 545 12.04 -14.99 5.58
N GLU A 546 12.70 -14.12 4.82
CA GLU A 546 13.93 -14.46 4.10
C GLU A 546 15.06 -14.86 5.06
N HIS A 547 15.26 -14.11 6.14
CA HIS A 547 16.26 -14.45 7.15
C HIS A 547 16.00 -15.80 7.80
N PHE A 548 14.76 -16.13 8.15
CA PHE A 548 14.46 -17.43 8.76
C PHE A 548 14.52 -18.58 7.76
N GLU A 549 14.14 -18.36 6.50
CA GLU A 549 14.23 -19.39 5.46
C GLU A 549 15.69 -19.73 5.15
N ILE A 550 16.52 -18.71 4.84
CA ILE A 550 17.97 -18.91 4.62
C ILE A 550 18.64 -19.44 5.90
N GLY A 551 18.15 -18.99 7.06
CA GLY A 551 18.60 -19.41 8.38
C GLY A 551 18.28 -20.87 8.74
N GLY A 552 17.48 -21.57 7.93
CA GLY A 552 17.07 -22.95 8.19
C GLY A 552 16.09 -23.07 9.37
N ALA A 553 15.27 -22.06 9.60
CA ALA A 553 14.21 -22.01 10.62
C ALA A 553 12.81 -22.01 9.95
N PRO A 554 12.40 -23.12 9.30
CA PRO A 554 11.20 -23.17 8.45
C PRO A 554 9.91 -22.74 9.13
N ALA A 555 9.67 -23.13 10.37
CA ALA A 555 8.46 -22.75 11.12
C ALA A 555 8.35 -21.22 11.30
N ARG A 556 9.46 -20.56 11.63
CA ARG A 556 9.50 -19.11 11.81
C ARG A 556 9.46 -18.36 10.48
N ALA A 557 10.04 -18.95 9.43
CA ALA A 557 9.90 -18.45 8.07
C ALA A 557 8.43 -18.47 7.63
N ALA A 558 7.71 -19.58 7.87
CA ALA A 558 6.29 -19.69 7.58
C ALA A 558 5.45 -18.64 8.34
N GLU A 559 5.70 -18.43 9.64
CA GLU A 559 5.01 -17.37 10.41
C GLU A 559 5.24 -15.96 9.83
N ALA A 560 6.48 -15.67 9.41
CA ALA A 560 6.82 -14.40 8.81
C ALA A 560 6.24 -14.24 7.39
N TYR A 561 6.26 -15.31 6.57
CA TYR A 561 5.60 -15.32 5.26
C TYR A 561 4.09 -15.13 5.37
N LEU A 562 3.46 -15.65 6.42
CA LEU A 562 2.03 -15.46 6.64
C LEU A 562 1.70 -13.97 6.82
N ARG A 563 2.44 -13.28 7.69
CA ARG A 563 2.30 -11.83 7.86
C ARG A 563 2.59 -11.07 6.56
N ALA A 564 3.65 -11.48 5.84
CA ALA A 564 4.00 -10.85 4.57
C ALA A 564 2.91 -11.05 3.50
N ALA A 565 2.26 -12.22 3.45
CA ALA A 565 1.15 -12.50 2.54
C ALA A 565 -0.09 -11.66 2.89
N GLU A 566 -0.40 -11.51 4.18
CA GLU A 566 -1.47 -10.63 4.66
C GLU A 566 -1.20 -9.15 4.34
N GLU A 567 0.05 -8.71 4.48
CA GLU A 567 0.49 -7.37 4.08
C GLU A 567 0.31 -7.15 2.57
N ALA A 568 0.75 -8.09 1.73
CA ALA A 568 0.55 -8.01 0.28
C ALA A 568 -0.93 -7.94 -0.10
N LEU A 569 -1.77 -8.80 0.51
CA LEU A 569 -3.21 -8.79 0.26
C LEU A 569 -3.83 -7.44 0.66
N ARG A 570 -3.42 -6.86 1.79
CA ARG A 570 -3.82 -5.50 2.22
C ARG A 570 -3.32 -4.39 1.30
N GLY A 571 -2.19 -4.59 0.64
CA GLY A 571 -1.67 -3.69 -0.40
C GLY A 571 -2.31 -3.89 -1.78
N ALA A 572 -3.29 -4.80 -1.91
CA ALA A 572 -3.87 -5.25 -3.18
C ALA A 572 -2.83 -5.81 -4.18
N ASP A 573 -1.71 -6.34 -3.68
CA ASP A 573 -0.73 -7.10 -4.46
C ASP A 573 -1.09 -8.59 -4.42
N LEU A 574 -2.08 -8.96 -5.23
CA LEU A 574 -2.67 -10.29 -5.23
C LEU A 574 -1.65 -11.37 -5.64
N ASP A 575 -0.78 -11.07 -6.61
CA ASP A 575 0.28 -11.98 -7.07
C ASP A 575 1.32 -12.23 -5.97
N ALA A 576 1.79 -11.16 -5.31
CA ALA A 576 2.74 -11.32 -4.22
C ALA A 576 2.13 -12.04 -3.00
N ALA A 577 0.84 -11.81 -2.71
CA ALA A 577 0.12 -12.53 -1.65
C ALA A 577 0.11 -14.04 -1.92
N ILE A 578 -0.22 -14.45 -3.15
CA ILE A 578 -0.22 -15.86 -3.57
C ILE A 578 1.19 -16.44 -3.50
N ALA A 579 2.18 -15.77 -4.08
CA ALA A 579 3.56 -16.25 -4.11
C ALA A 579 4.17 -16.43 -2.71
N ARG A 580 3.87 -15.53 -1.77
CA ARG A 580 4.29 -15.64 -0.37
C ARG A 580 3.60 -16.78 0.35
N ALA A 581 2.31 -16.97 0.08
CA ALA A 581 1.58 -18.10 0.62
C ALA A 581 2.20 -19.43 0.15
N ASP A 582 2.56 -19.53 -1.14
CA ASP A 582 3.25 -20.72 -1.68
C ASP A 582 4.63 -20.93 -1.06
N ARG A 583 5.43 -19.87 -0.87
CA ARG A 583 6.73 -19.98 -0.17
C ARG A 583 6.58 -20.40 1.29
N GLY A 584 5.59 -19.85 1.99
CA GLY A 584 5.27 -20.22 3.37
C GLY A 584 4.85 -21.68 3.51
N ILE A 585 4.02 -22.18 2.58
CA ILE A 585 3.68 -23.60 2.47
C ILE A 585 4.92 -24.44 2.14
N GLY A 586 5.77 -23.96 1.23
CA GLY A 586 7.06 -24.60 0.87
C GLY A 586 8.04 -24.71 2.05
N CYS A 587 7.91 -23.84 3.05
CA CYS A 587 8.64 -23.95 4.33
C CYS A 587 8.09 -25.06 5.24
N GLY A 588 7.13 -25.88 4.81
CA GLY A 588 6.56 -26.97 5.59
C GLY A 588 5.46 -26.53 6.57
N ALA A 589 4.79 -25.40 6.30
CA ALA A 589 3.61 -25.01 7.06
C ALA A 589 2.55 -26.12 6.99
N ALA A 590 1.92 -26.42 8.13
CA ALA A 590 0.90 -27.46 8.26
C ALA A 590 -0.23 -27.01 9.19
N GLY A 591 -1.36 -27.73 9.15
CA GLY A 591 -2.55 -27.44 9.96
C GLY A 591 -3.04 -26.01 9.78
N GLU A 592 -3.31 -25.33 10.90
CA GLU A 592 -3.84 -23.95 10.94
C GLU A 592 -3.04 -22.96 10.08
N THR A 593 -1.71 -23.04 10.10
CA THR A 593 -0.86 -22.09 9.35
C THR A 593 -0.99 -22.29 7.84
N ALA A 594 -1.01 -23.55 7.38
CA ALA A 594 -1.27 -23.87 5.98
C ALA A 594 -2.68 -23.46 5.55
N GLY A 595 -3.66 -23.68 6.43
CA GLY A 595 -5.04 -23.26 6.20
C GLY A 595 -5.18 -21.75 6.02
N ARG A 596 -4.50 -20.94 6.83
CA ARG A 596 -4.47 -19.47 6.67
C ARG A 596 -3.82 -19.03 5.36
N PHE A 597 -2.75 -19.69 4.92
CA PHE A 597 -2.17 -19.43 3.59
C PHE A 597 -3.16 -19.73 2.47
N ARG A 598 -3.87 -20.87 2.55
CA ARG A 598 -4.91 -21.22 1.57
C ARG A 598 -6.07 -20.22 1.58
N GLN A 599 -6.44 -19.70 2.74
CA GLN A 599 -7.48 -18.65 2.84
C GLN A 599 -7.04 -17.36 2.13
N ILE A 600 -5.80 -16.91 2.31
CA ILE A 600 -5.24 -15.74 1.61
C ILE A 600 -5.25 -15.97 0.10
N GLN A 601 -4.86 -17.16 -0.36
CA GLN A 601 -4.89 -17.52 -1.78
C GLN A 601 -6.32 -17.52 -2.34
N ALA A 602 -7.28 -18.06 -1.58
CA ALA A 602 -8.68 -18.08 -1.97
C ALA A 602 -9.21 -16.66 -2.20
N GLU A 603 -8.96 -15.76 -1.25
CA GLU A 603 -9.36 -14.36 -1.34
C GLU A 603 -8.66 -13.63 -2.50
N ALA A 604 -7.34 -13.82 -2.66
CA ALA A 604 -6.60 -13.24 -3.76
C ALA A 604 -7.14 -13.69 -5.13
N HIS A 605 -7.51 -14.97 -5.27
CA HIS A 605 -8.10 -15.50 -6.50
C HIS A 605 -9.52 -14.99 -6.76
N VAL A 606 -10.35 -14.76 -5.73
CA VAL A 606 -11.66 -14.09 -5.90
C VAL A 606 -11.46 -12.73 -6.54
N TRP A 607 -10.49 -11.94 -6.05
CA TRP A 607 -10.22 -10.61 -6.57
C TRP A 607 -9.55 -10.60 -7.95
N ARG A 608 -8.78 -11.64 -8.30
CA ARG A 608 -8.25 -11.84 -9.66
C ARG A 608 -9.31 -12.31 -10.66
N GLY A 609 -10.44 -12.83 -10.20
CA GLY A 609 -11.44 -13.48 -11.04
C GLY A 609 -11.14 -14.96 -11.33
N ASP A 610 -10.14 -15.56 -10.70
CA ASP A 610 -9.79 -16.98 -10.84
C ASP A 610 -10.72 -17.85 -9.96
N LEU A 611 -12.03 -17.77 -10.20
CA LEU A 611 -13.07 -18.29 -9.29
C LEU A 611 -12.93 -19.79 -8.98
N ALA A 612 -12.51 -20.60 -9.96
CA ALA A 612 -12.32 -22.04 -9.74
C ALA A 612 -11.20 -22.32 -8.72
N LEU A 613 -10.08 -21.61 -8.82
CA LEU A 613 -8.98 -21.70 -7.86
C LEU A 613 -9.38 -21.12 -6.51
N ALA A 614 -10.17 -20.05 -6.48
CA ALA A 614 -10.70 -19.50 -5.24
C ALA A 614 -11.53 -20.51 -4.45
N ALA A 615 -12.45 -21.23 -5.12
CA ALA A 615 -13.27 -22.26 -4.49
C ALA A 615 -12.44 -23.46 -3.99
N GLU A 616 -11.45 -23.90 -4.78
CA GLU A 616 -10.52 -24.98 -4.39
C GLU A 616 -9.72 -24.59 -3.14
N ARG A 617 -9.03 -23.45 -3.19
CA ARG A 617 -8.19 -22.97 -2.07
C ARG A 617 -9.00 -22.66 -0.83
N GLY A 618 -10.21 -22.10 -0.98
CA GLY A 618 -11.11 -21.85 0.14
C GLY A 618 -11.58 -23.14 0.81
N SER A 619 -11.88 -24.18 0.03
CA SER A 619 -12.28 -25.49 0.55
C SER A 619 -11.12 -26.19 1.28
N GLU A 620 -9.91 -26.12 0.72
CA GLU A 620 -8.69 -26.61 1.39
C GLU A 620 -8.44 -25.86 2.70
N ALA A 621 -8.58 -24.52 2.70
CA ALA A 621 -8.44 -23.70 3.89
C ALA A 621 -9.42 -24.13 4.98
N ALA A 622 -10.71 -24.26 4.64
CA ALA A 622 -11.76 -24.68 5.58
C ALA A 622 -11.55 -26.10 6.16
N GLY A 623 -10.81 -26.97 5.46
CA GLY A 623 -10.40 -28.28 5.96
C GLY A 623 -9.18 -28.28 6.88
N LEU A 624 -8.38 -27.20 6.87
CA LEU A 624 -7.12 -27.09 7.60
C LEU A 624 -7.18 -26.17 8.83
N VAL A 625 -8.01 -25.14 8.79
CA VAL A 625 -8.20 -24.21 9.92
C VAL A 625 -9.23 -24.73 10.91
N GLU A 626 -9.15 -24.27 12.17
CA GLU A 626 -10.06 -24.67 13.24
C GLU A 626 -11.52 -24.30 12.90
N ARG A 627 -12.39 -25.32 12.85
CA ARG A 627 -13.83 -25.14 12.56
C ARG A 627 -14.49 -24.20 13.58
N GLY A 628 -15.19 -23.19 13.06
CA GLY A 628 -15.86 -22.15 13.85
C GLY A 628 -14.98 -20.95 14.21
N SER A 629 -13.71 -20.94 13.81
CA SER A 629 -12.84 -19.75 13.91
C SER A 629 -13.21 -18.69 12.87
N ALA A 630 -12.71 -17.46 13.05
CA ALA A 630 -12.83 -16.39 12.06
C ALA A 630 -12.24 -16.79 10.69
N ALA A 631 -11.05 -17.39 10.67
CA ALA A 631 -10.40 -17.85 9.44
C ALA A 631 -11.25 -18.89 8.69
N TRP A 632 -11.95 -19.76 9.43
CA TRP A 632 -12.84 -20.78 8.85
C TRP A 632 -14.06 -20.15 8.15
N PHE A 633 -14.74 -19.20 8.79
CA PHE A 633 -15.86 -18.48 8.15
C PHE A 633 -15.39 -17.60 6.99
N SER A 634 -14.21 -16.97 7.08
CA SER A 634 -13.62 -16.24 5.95
C SER A 634 -13.33 -17.16 4.77
N ALA A 635 -12.78 -18.36 5.00
CA ALA A 635 -12.55 -19.35 3.95
C ALA A 635 -13.86 -19.76 3.26
N ILE A 636 -14.91 -20.07 4.02
CA ILE A 636 -16.23 -20.40 3.48
C ILE A 636 -16.80 -19.25 2.66
N THR A 637 -16.65 -18.02 3.13
CA THR A 637 -17.10 -16.83 2.39
C THR A 637 -16.50 -16.80 0.98
N GLN A 638 -15.19 -17.06 0.86
CA GLN A 638 -14.54 -17.11 -0.46
C GLN A 638 -15.05 -18.26 -1.34
N VAL A 639 -15.30 -19.44 -0.75
CA VAL A 639 -15.89 -20.58 -1.49
C VAL A 639 -17.29 -20.22 -2.00
N VAL A 640 -18.15 -19.70 -1.13
CA VAL A 640 -19.53 -19.36 -1.47
C VAL A 640 -19.60 -18.28 -2.54
N LEU A 641 -18.78 -17.22 -2.44
CA LEU A 641 -18.70 -16.18 -3.47
C LEU A 641 -18.26 -16.74 -4.81
N ALA A 642 -17.20 -17.57 -4.82
CA ALA A 642 -16.68 -18.19 -6.02
C ALA A 642 -17.67 -19.18 -6.66
N SER A 643 -18.23 -20.09 -5.86
CA SER A 643 -19.20 -21.11 -6.31
C SER A 643 -20.49 -20.49 -6.80
N SER A 644 -20.95 -19.39 -6.18
CA SER A 644 -22.10 -18.61 -6.65
C SER A 644 -21.86 -18.04 -8.05
N LYS A 645 -20.72 -17.37 -8.27
CA LYS A 645 -20.36 -16.82 -9.59
C LYS A 645 -20.10 -17.89 -10.66
N LEU A 646 -19.74 -19.11 -10.25
CA LEU A 646 -19.55 -20.27 -11.14
C LEU A 646 -20.84 -21.05 -11.44
N GLY A 647 -21.98 -20.70 -10.83
CA GLY A 647 -23.24 -21.44 -10.98
C GLY A 647 -23.23 -22.82 -10.34
N ARG A 648 -22.67 -22.95 -9.13
CA ARG A 648 -22.64 -24.21 -8.36
C ARG A 648 -23.56 -24.13 -7.14
N PRO A 649 -24.90 -24.08 -7.32
CA PRO A 649 -25.84 -23.84 -6.22
C PRO A 649 -25.80 -24.92 -5.13
N ASP A 650 -25.58 -26.19 -5.49
CA ASP A 650 -25.47 -27.29 -4.54
C ASP A 650 -24.26 -27.16 -3.60
N GLU A 651 -23.17 -26.55 -4.10
CA GLU A 651 -21.98 -26.26 -3.30
C GLU A 651 -22.22 -25.07 -2.36
N VAL A 652 -22.93 -24.04 -2.84
CA VAL A 652 -23.36 -22.89 -2.04
C VAL A 652 -24.26 -23.32 -0.88
N GLU A 653 -25.28 -24.14 -1.15
CA GLU A 653 -26.20 -24.67 -0.13
C GLU A 653 -25.45 -25.48 0.93
N ARG A 654 -24.63 -26.43 0.50
CA ARG A 654 -23.86 -27.29 1.40
C ARG A 654 -22.98 -26.49 2.37
N TRP A 655 -22.23 -25.52 1.86
CA TRP A 655 -21.36 -24.70 2.69
C TRP A 655 -22.15 -23.74 3.57
N THR A 656 -23.30 -23.26 3.10
CA THR A 656 -24.22 -22.42 3.90
C THR A 656 -24.77 -23.17 5.10
N ASP A 657 -25.28 -24.40 4.90
CA ASP A 657 -25.79 -25.24 5.99
C ASP A 657 -24.69 -25.53 7.02
N ILE A 658 -23.51 -25.91 6.54
CA ILE A 658 -22.33 -26.15 7.37
C ILE A 658 -21.96 -24.90 8.19
N ALA A 659 -21.99 -23.71 7.60
CA ALA A 659 -21.68 -22.46 8.29
C ALA A 659 -22.76 -22.05 9.29
N ALA A 660 -24.04 -22.22 8.94
CA ALA A 660 -25.18 -21.90 9.81
C ALA A 660 -25.15 -22.74 11.09
N ASP A 661 -24.93 -24.06 10.96
CA ASP A 661 -24.92 -25.02 12.06
C ASP A 661 -23.66 -24.94 12.95
N THR A 662 -22.58 -24.35 12.44
CA THR A 662 -21.31 -24.28 13.19
C THR A 662 -21.32 -23.10 14.16
N ALA A 663 -21.21 -23.37 15.47
CA ALA A 663 -21.07 -22.32 16.47
C ALA A 663 -19.75 -21.54 16.30
N ALA A 664 -19.80 -20.22 16.43
CA ALA A 664 -18.59 -19.39 16.41
C ALA A 664 -17.77 -19.63 17.69
N ARG A 665 -16.45 -19.68 17.55
CA ARG A 665 -15.49 -19.75 18.67
C ARG A 665 -14.79 -18.39 18.83
N GLY A 666 -14.49 -18.04 20.08
CA GLY A 666 -13.80 -16.78 20.39
C GLY A 666 -14.58 -15.55 19.92
N ASP A 667 -13.90 -14.68 19.18
CA ASP A 667 -14.42 -13.45 18.57
C ASP A 667 -15.02 -13.65 17.16
N GLY A 668 -15.16 -14.91 16.71
CA GLY A 668 -15.63 -15.26 15.36
C GLY A 668 -17.10 -14.92 15.05
N THR A 669 -17.89 -14.44 16.02
CA THR A 669 -19.33 -14.16 15.84
C THR A 669 -19.58 -13.13 14.75
N ALA A 670 -18.82 -12.02 14.71
CA ALA A 670 -19.00 -10.99 13.68
C ALA A 670 -18.69 -11.55 12.28
N ILE A 671 -17.60 -12.30 12.14
CA ILE A 671 -17.20 -12.92 10.87
C ILE A 671 -18.19 -13.99 10.43
N LYS A 672 -18.75 -14.77 11.38
CA LYS A 672 -19.87 -15.69 11.10
C LYS A 672 -21.06 -14.94 10.50
N LEU A 673 -21.48 -13.83 11.10
CA LEU A 673 -22.64 -13.08 10.60
C LEU A 673 -22.39 -12.45 9.22
N ILE A 674 -21.16 -11.98 8.95
CA ILE A 674 -20.76 -11.54 7.60
C ILE A 674 -20.85 -12.72 6.62
N CYS A 675 -20.26 -13.87 6.96
CA CYS A 675 -20.32 -15.07 6.14
C CYS A 675 -21.76 -15.49 5.84
N LEU A 676 -22.65 -15.51 6.83
CA LEU A 676 -24.06 -15.86 6.63
C LEU A 676 -24.83 -14.83 5.80
N ALA A 677 -24.50 -13.54 5.91
CA ALA A 677 -25.08 -12.51 5.04
C ALA A 677 -24.66 -12.72 3.57
N GLU A 678 -23.38 -13.05 3.32
CA GLU A 678 -22.89 -13.41 1.98
C GLU A 678 -23.54 -14.69 1.45
N CYS A 679 -23.69 -15.72 2.29
CA CYS A 679 -24.42 -16.93 1.94
C CYS A 679 -25.86 -16.63 1.56
N ALA A 680 -26.53 -15.72 2.29
CA ALA A 680 -27.91 -15.33 1.97
C ALA A 680 -27.97 -14.68 0.59
N ILE A 681 -27.07 -13.75 0.27
CA ILE A 681 -26.97 -13.11 -1.05
C ILE A 681 -26.72 -14.17 -2.13
N ALA A 682 -25.77 -15.08 -1.92
CA ALA A 682 -25.46 -16.15 -2.87
C ALA A 682 -26.67 -17.07 -3.13
N LEU A 683 -27.39 -17.48 -2.09
CA LEU A 683 -28.62 -18.29 -2.23
C LEU A 683 -29.70 -17.54 -3.01
N LEU A 684 -29.91 -16.26 -2.72
CA LEU A 684 -30.88 -15.42 -3.43
C LEU A 684 -30.55 -15.34 -4.92
N LEU A 685 -29.30 -15.03 -5.28
CA LEU A 685 -28.85 -14.92 -6.68
C LEU A 685 -28.89 -16.24 -7.45
N ASN A 686 -28.97 -17.39 -6.75
CA ASN A 686 -29.11 -18.73 -7.32
C ASN A 686 -30.55 -19.27 -7.26
N GLY A 687 -31.54 -18.42 -6.95
CA GLY A 687 -32.96 -18.79 -6.95
C GLY A 687 -33.45 -19.55 -5.72
N ARG A 688 -32.65 -19.65 -4.66
CA ARG A 688 -33.04 -20.30 -3.38
C ARG A 688 -33.66 -19.29 -2.41
N TYR A 689 -34.74 -18.64 -2.85
CA TYR A 689 -35.29 -17.46 -2.17
C TYR A 689 -35.77 -17.70 -0.73
N ALA A 690 -36.41 -18.84 -0.47
CA ALA A 690 -36.88 -19.20 0.87
C ALA A 690 -35.71 -19.42 1.85
N ALA A 691 -34.67 -20.16 1.42
CA ALA A 691 -33.48 -20.41 2.22
C ALA A 691 -32.70 -19.12 2.47
N GLY A 692 -32.50 -18.30 1.44
CA GLY A 692 -31.85 -16.98 1.55
C GLY A 692 -32.61 -16.06 2.51
N GLY A 693 -33.94 -15.96 2.40
CA GLY A 693 -34.77 -15.15 3.30
C GLY A 693 -34.71 -15.62 4.75
N ALA A 694 -34.80 -16.93 5.00
CA ALA A 694 -34.67 -17.49 6.35
C ALA A 694 -33.30 -17.16 6.97
N LEU A 695 -32.24 -17.14 6.15
CA LEU A 695 -30.90 -16.79 6.61
C LEU A 695 -30.75 -15.29 6.91
N VAL A 696 -31.34 -14.42 6.08
CA VAL A 696 -31.43 -12.97 6.38
C VAL A 696 -32.07 -12.76 7.75
N GLU A 697 -33.24 -13.35 8.01
CA GLU A 697 -33.91 -13.23 9.31
C GLU A 697 -33.07 -13.79 10.48
N ALA A 698 -32.34 -14.90 10.25
CA ALA A 698 -31.47 -15.47 11.27
C ALA A 698 -30.32 -14.53 11.63
N VAL A 699 -29.69 -13.91 10.63
CA VAL A 699 -28.64 -12.90 10.85
C VAL A 699 -29.20 -11.68 11.58
N GLU A 700 -30.40 -11.21 11.23
CA GLU A 700 -31.06 -10.09 11.92
C GLU A 700 -31.30 -10.36 13.41
N ARG A 701 -31.86 -11.53 13.73
CA ARG A 701 -32.12 -11.95 15.11
C ARG A 701 -30.82 -12.08 15.91
N ALA A 702 -29.77 -12.61 15.28
CA ALA A 702 -28.47 -12.72 15.92
C ALA A 702 -27.85 -11.34 16.16
N LEU A 703 -27.92 -10.42 15.19
CA LEU A 703 -27.38 -9.07 15.30
C LEU A 703 -28.03 -8.28 16.44
N ALA A 704 -29.33 -8.45 16.66
CA ALA A 704 -30.06 -7.82 17.76
C ALA A 704 -29.61 -8.27 19.16
N SER A 705 -28.89 -9.40 19.26
CA SER A 705 -28.42 -9.95 20.55
C SER A 705 -26.92 -9.76 20.82
N VAL A 706 -26.17 -9.17 19.88
CA VAL A 706 -24.71 -8.93 19.99
C VAL A 706 -24.44 -7.51 20.49
N GLU A 707 -23.52 -7.35 21.45
CA GLU A 707 -23.06 -6.02 21.92
C GLU A 707 -22.36 -5.23 20.79
N ALA A 708 -22.42 -3.90 20.85
CA ALA A 708 -22.30 -2.98 19.72
C ALA A 708 -21.02 -3.01 18.83
N ARG A 709 -19.97 -3.75 19.18
CA ARG A 709 -18.66 -3.64 18.50
C ARG A 709 -18.65 -4.42 17.17
N GLY A 710 -18.36 -3.73 16.07
CA GLY A 710 -18.28 -4.32 14.72
C GLY A 710 -19.64 -4.53 14.01
N LEU A 711 -20.75 -4.10 14.63
CA LEU A 711 -22.09 -4.24 14.05
C LEU A 711 -22.28 -3.45 12.75
N GLU A 712 -21.52 -2.37 12.53
CA GLU A 712 -21.70 -1.50 11.36
C GLU A 712 -21.28 -2.18 10.06
N VAL A 713 -20.20 -2.96 10.07
CA VAL A 713 -19.76 -3.74 8.89
C VAL A 713 -20.75 -4.87 8.61
N VAL A 714 -21.21 -5.57 9.65
CA VAL A 714 -22.25 -6.62 9.54
C VAL A 714 -23.57 -6.01 9.04
N ALA A 715 -23.96 -4.85 9.55
CA ALA A 715 -25.17 -4.13 9.15
C ALA A 715 -25.11 -3.72 7.67
N THR A 716 -23.94 -3.31 7.18
CA THR A 716 -23.74 -3.00 5.75
C THR A 716 -24.07 -4.21 4.87
N ARG A 717 -23.49 -5.39 5.16
CA ARG A 717 -23.78 -6.62 4.41
C ARG A 717 -25.23 -7.09 4.58
N LEU A 718 -25.81 -6.90 5.76
CA LEU A 718 -27.21 -7.21 6.02
C LEU A 718 -28.17 -6.31 5.24
N HIS A 719 -27.89 -5.01 5.11
CA HIS A 719 -28.68 -4.11 4.26
C HIS A 719 -28.71 -4.59 2.81
N LEU A 720 -27.56 -5.06 2.33
CA LEU A 720 -27.45 -5.63 0.99
C LEU A 720 -28.26 -6.92 0.85
N ALA A 721 -28.12 -7.87 1.77
CA ALA A 721 -28.88 -9.12 1.77
C ALA A 721 -30.41 -8.89 1.83
N ARG A 722 -30.86 -7.91 2.63
CA ARG A 722 -32.27 -7.47 2.68
C ARG A 722 -32.75 -6.91 1.35
N SER A 723 -31.91 -6.13 0.67
CA SER A 723 -32.25 -5.57 -0.64
C SER A 723 -32.47 -6.67 -1.67
N TYR A 724 -31.51 -7.59 -1.81
CA TYR A 724 -31.66 -8.73 -2.71
C TYR A 724 -32.88 -9.60 -2.37
N HIS A 725 -33.15 -9.83 -1.07
CA HIS A 725 -34.33 -10.59 -0.65
C HIS A 725 -35.64 -9.91 -1.09
N ALA A 726 -35.77 -8.60 -0.87
CA ALA A 726 -36.94 -7.84 -1.28
C ALA A 726 -37.13 -7.85 -2.80
N ILE A 727 -36.05 -7.63 -3.58
CA ILE A 727 -36.08 -7.65 -5.04
C ILE A 727 -36.53 -9.02 -5.56
N CYS A 728 -35.89 -10.10 -5.08
CA CYS A 728 -36.19 -11.46 -5.51
C CYS A 728 -37.61 -11.90 -5.16
N THR A 729 -38.18 -11.41 -4.05
CA THR A 729 -39.57 -11.72 -3.64
C THR A 729 -40.61 -10.73 -4.19
N GLY A 730 -40.19 -9.83 -5.10
CA GLY A 730 -41.05 -8.91 -5.84
C GLY A 730 -41.50 -7.67 -5.08
N ASP A 731 -40.88 -7.33 -3.95
CA ASP A 731 -41.07 -6.05 -3.26
C ASP A 731 -39.99 -5.05 -3.69
N LEU A 732 -40.15 -4.52 -4.91
CA LEU A 732 -39.16 -3.63 -5.53
C LEU A 732 -39.01 -2.29 -4.76
N GLY A 733 -40.08 -1.81 -4.12
CA GLY A 733 -40.06 -0.58 -3.33
C GLY A 733 -39.17 -0.71 -2.10
N ALA A 734 -39.38 -1.78 -1.31
CA ALA A 734 -38.48 -2.08 -0.20
C ALA A 734 -37.05 -2.39 -0.69
N GLY A 735 -36.92 -3.04 -1.85
CA GLY A 735 -35.63 -3.29 -2.52
C GLY A 735 -34.82 -2.02 -2.73
N VAL A 736 -35.43 -0.98 -3.32
CA VAL A 736 -34.80 0.34 -3.54
C VAL A 736 -34.36 0.98 -2.23
N ASP A 737 -35.24 1.03 -1.23
CA ASP A 737 -34.92 1.67 0.05
C ASP A 737 -33.76 0.98 0.78
N ARG A 738 -33.74 -0.36 0.76
CA ARG A 738 -32.67 -1.16 1.35
C ARG A 738 -31.35 -1.05 0.58
N MET A 739 -31.40 -1.00 -0.75
CA MET A 739 -30.21 -0.79 -1.59
C MET A 739 -29.59 0.59 -1.34
N ARG A 740 -30.42 1.64 -1.27
CA ARG A 740 -29.96 3.00 -0.93
C ARG A 740 -29.31 3.04 0.45
N ALA A 741 -29.87 2.34 1.44
CA ALA A 741 -29.27 2.22 2.76
C ALA A 741 -27.92 1.47 2.72
N ALA A 742 -27.80 0.41 1.91
CA ALA A 742 -26.54 -0.30 1.71
C ALA A 742 -25.47 0.58 1.05
N ILE A 743 -25.83 1.33 -0.01
CA ILE A 743 -24.94 2.28 -0.69
C ILE A 743 -24.45 3.34 0.30
N LEU A 744 -25.35 3.95 1.08
CA LEU A 744 -24.97 4.93 2.10
C LEU A 744 -24.03 4.33 3.15
N ALA A 745 -24.28 3.10 3.60
CA ALA A 745 -23.43 2.41 4.55
C ALA A 745 -22.02 2.14 3.97
N PHE A 746 -21.93 1.70 2.71
CA PHE A 746 -20.64 1.56 2.02
C PHE A 746 -19.92 2.91 1.88
N GLU A 747 -20.61 3.99 1.53
CA GLU A 747 -20.03 5.33 1.47
C GLU A 747 -19.50 5.79 2.83
N MET A 748 -20.25 5.55 3.91
CA MET A 748 -19.83 5.87 5.28
C MET A 748 -18.59 5.06 5.70
N ALA A 749 -18.55 3.77 5.34
CA ALA A 749 -17.39 2.89 5.53
C ALA A 749 -16.22 3.22 4.58
N GLY A 750 -16.45 4.07 3.58
CA GLY A 750 -15.45 4.42 2.58
C GLY A 750 -15.25 3.36 1.49
N ASP A 751 -16.13 2.39 1.37
CA ASP A 751 -16.09 1.35 0.34
C ASP A 751 -16.73 1.85 -0.97
N ARG A 752 -15.99 2.69 -1.69
CA ARG A 752 -16.48 3.28 -2.95
C ARG A 752 -16.75 2.25 -4.03
N ARG A 753 -15.98 1.15 -4.03
CA ARG A 753 -16.10 0.08 -5.02
C ARG A 753 -17.45 -0.63 -4.89
N ASN A 754 -17.80 -1.07 -3.67
CA ASN A 754 -19.09 -1.71 -3.44
C ASN A 754 -20.24 -0.70 -3.59
N ALA A 755 -20.09 0.55 -3.14
CA ALA A 755 -21.10 1.59 -3.39
C ALA A 755 -21.38 1.82 -4.89
N CYS A 756 -20.33 1.81 -5.72
CA CYS A 756 -20.43 1.92 -7.17
C CYS A 756 -21.16 0.72 -7.79
N GLY A 757 -20.81 -0.50 -7.39
CA GLY A 757 -21.47 -1.72 -7.85
C GLY A 757 -22.96 -1.72 -7.52
N GLU A 758 -23.31 -1.37 -6.28
CA GLU A 758 -24.70 -1.31 -5.85
C GLU A 758 -25.50 -0.15 -6.47
N ARG A 759 -24.86 0.96 -6.86
CA ARG A 759 -25.53 1.97 -7.72
C ARG A 759 -25.87 1.41 -9.10
N GLY A 760 -24.98 0.61 -9.70
CA GLY A 760 -25.27 -0.10 -10.94
C GLY A 760 -26.49 -1.01 -10.81
N ASN A 761 -26.57 -1.78 -9.71
CA ASN A 761 -27.72 -2.65 -9.42
C ASN A 761 -29.00 -1.83 -9.15
N LEU A 762 -28.91 -0.73 -8.39
CA LEU A 762 -30.02 0.17 -8.13
C LEU A 762 -30.63 0.73 -9.42
N GLY A 763 -29.78 1.06 -10.39
CA GLY A 763 -30.20 1.46 -11.74
C GLY A 763 -31.06 0.40 -12.43
N SER A 764 -30.71 -0.89 -12.30
CA SER A 764 -31.53 -1.99 -12.83
C SER A 764 -32.89 -2.10 -12.11
N VAL A 765 -32.91 -1.92 -10.78
CA VAL A 765 -34.17 -1.95 -10.01
C VAL A 765 -35.12 -0.81 -10.41
N TYR A 766 -34.60 0.40 -10.70
CA TYR A 766 -35.42 1.48 -11.25
C TYR A 766 -36.02 1.16 -12.61
N ALA A 767 -35.26 0.47 -13.46
CA ALA A 767 -35.75 0.03 -14.75
C ALA A 767 -36.89 -1.00 -14.60
N GLU A 768 -36.80 -1.91 -13.62
CA GLU A 768 -37.91 -2.83 -13.28
C GLU A 768 -39.16 -2.11 -12.76
N LEU A 769 -38.99 -0.94 -12.12
CA LEU A 769 -40.10 -0.07 -11.69
C LEU A 769 -40.70 0.77 -12.82
N GLY A 770 -40.10 0.79 -14.02
CA GLY A 770 -40.46 1.68 -15.11
C GLY A 770 -39.96 3.13 -14.93
N ASP A 771 -39.13 3.41 -13.93
CA ASP A 771 -38.52 4.72 -13.69
C ASP A 771 -37.23 4.88 -14.52
N PHE A 772 -37.38 4.81 -15.85
CA PHE A 772 -36.24 4.79 -16.77
C PHE A 772 -35.39 6.06 -16.75
N GLU A 773 -35.97 7.20 -16.36
CA GLU A 773 -35.23 8.46 -16.23
C GLU A 773 -34.24 8.39 -15.06
N THR A 774 -34.70 7.96 -13.88
CA THR A 774 -33.84 7.77 -12.70
C THR A 774 -32.84 6.64 -12.93
N ALA A 775 -33.27 5.54 -13.58
CA ALA A 775 -32.40 4.43 -13.97
C ALA A 775 -31.23 4.89 -14.84
N GLU A 776 -31.49 5.68 -15.89
CA GLU A 776 -30.44 6.18 -16.77
C GLU A 776 -29.45 7.08 -16.02
N SER A 777 -29.95 8.02 -15.20
CA SER A 777 -29.07 8.91 -14.41
C SER A 777 -28.17 8.11 -13.47
N THR A 778 -28.75 7.16 -12.72
CA THR A 778 -28.01 6.34 -11.75
C THR A 778 -26.97 5.46 -12.42
N LEU A 779 -27.29 4.86 -13.58
CA LEU A 779 -26.35 4.02 -14.32
C LEU A 779 -25.21 4.84 -14.94
N ARG A 780 -25.48 6.05 -15.45
CA ARG A 780 -24.42 6.94 -15.93
C ARG A 780 -23.48 7.38 -14.81
N GLU A 781 -24.02 7.69 -13.63
CA GLU A 781 -23.20 7.99 -12.45
C GLU A 781 -22.31 6.80 -12.05
N ALA A 782 -22.84 5.57 -12.09
CA ALA A 782 -22.07 4.35 -11.82
C ALA A 782 -20.98 4.12 -12.89
N LEU A 783 -21.25 4.42 -14.16
CA LEU A 783 -20.25 4.34 -15.23
C LEU A 783 -19.12 5.36 -15.04
N GLU A 784 -19.46 6.62 -14.75
CA GLU A 784 -18.47 7.66 -14.48
C GLU A 784 -17.60 7.32 -13.27
N GLU A 785 -18.18 6.78 -12.19
CA GLU A 785 -17.40 6.37 -11.03
C GLU A 785 -16.55 5.13 -11.30
N SER A 786 -17.07 4.11 -12.00
CA SER A 786 -16.30 2.91 -12.35
C SER A 786 -15.15 3.23 -13.31
N ASP A 787 -15.32 4.14 -14.26
CA ASP A 787 -14.23 4.63 -15.13
C ASP A 787 -13.15 5.35 -14.31
N ARG A 788 -13.56 6.23 -13.40
CA ARG A 788 -12.64 6.97 -12.53
C ARG A 788 -11.88 6.06 -11.55
N LEU A 789 -12.51 4.96 -11.12
CA LEU A 789 -11.91 3.96 -10.22
C LEU A 789 -11.23 2.81 -10.98
N HIS A 790 -11.27 2.80 -12.33
CA HIS A 790 -10.76 1.73 -13.18
C HIS A 790 -11.33 0.34 -12.84
N LEU A 791 -12.65 0.26 -12.65
CA LEU A 791 -13.39 -0.94 -12.24
C LEU A 791 -14.11 -1.58 -13.43
N GLU A 792 -13.36 -2.22 -14.33
CA GLU A 792 -13.88 -2.74 -15.60
C GLU A 792 -15.05 -3.73 -15.45
N GLU A 793 -15.00 -4.65 -14.47
CA GLU A 793 -16.11 -5.60 -14.22
C GLU A 793 -17.42 -4.85 -13.88
N LEU A 794 -17.35 -3.83 -13.03
CA LEU A 794 -18.53 -3.06 -12.63
C LEU A 794 -19.03 -2.17 -13.77
N LYS A 795 -18.11 -1.64 -14.57
CA LYS A 795 -18.42 -0.87 -15.76
C LYS A 795 -19.23 -1.70 -16.74
N LEU A 796 -18.76 -2.90 -17.11
CA LEU A 796 -19.45 -3.78 -18.07
C LEU A 796 -20.87 -4.17 -17.59
N SER A 797 -21.03 -4.39 -16.28
CA SER A 797 -22.35 -4.64 -15.69
C SER A 797 -23.28 -3.43 -15.82
N ALA A 798 -22.80 -2.22 -15.50
CA ALA A 798 -23.56 -0.99 -15.64
C ALA A 798 -23.88 -0.63 -17.10
N GLU A 799 -22.97 -0.91 -18.04
CA GLU A 799 -23.19 -0.74 -19.50
C GLU A 799 -24.31 -1.65 -19.99
N SER A 800 -24.31 -2.92 -19.57
CA SER A 800 -25.35 -3.89 -19.92
C SER A 800 -26.73 -3.42 -19.44
N ASN A 801 -26.83 -2.98 -18.19
CA ASN A 801 -28.09 -2.45 -17.65
C ASN A 801 -28.51 -1.14 -18.35
N LEU A 802 -27.56 -0.26 -18.68
CA LEU A 802 -27.85 0.98 -19.40
C LEU A 802 -28.36 0.71 -20.82
N ALA A 803 -27.84 -0.31 -21.49
CA ALA A 803 -28.29 -0.71 -22.82
C ALA A 803 -29.80 -1.05 -22.82
N ARG A 804 -30.25 -1.79 -21.81
CA ARG A 804 -31.68 -2.10 -21.61
C ARG A 804 -32.51 -0.83 -21.39
N VAL A 805 -32.06 0.05 -20.48
CA VAL A 805 -32.78 1.30 -20.17
C VAL A 805 -32.90 2.20 -21.40
N LEU A 806 -31.82 2.37 -22.17
CA LEU A 806 -31.83 3.14 -23.42
C LEU A 806 -32.85 2.59 -24.42
N ALA A 807 -32.94 1.28 -24.53
CA ALA A 807 -33.91 0.62 -25.40
C ALA A 807 -35.36 0.85 -24.96
N CYS A 808 -35.66 0.73 -23.67
CA CYS A 808 -36.99 1.04 -23.11
C CYS A 808 -37.37 2.51 -23.33
N ARG A 809 -36.39 3.42 -23.42
CA ARG A 809 -36.60 4.83 -23.78
C ARG A 809 -36.70 5.11 -25.28
N GLY A 810 -36.68 4.08 -26.13
CA GLY A 810 -36.77 4.19 -27.59
C GLY A 810 -35.44 4.50 -28.30
N ARG A 811 -34.31 4.57 -27.58
CA ARG A 811 -32.96 4.79 -28.14
C ARG A 811 -32.33 3.46 -28.56
N LEU A 812 -33.04 2.71 -29.40
CA LEU A 812 -32.71 1.31 -29.73
C LEU A 812 -31.31 1.14 -30.37
N ALA A 813 -30.90 2.05 -31.26
CA ALA A 813 -29.59 1.95 -31.91
C ALA A 813 -28.42 2.14 -30.92
N GLU A 814 -28.57 3.06 -29.97
CA GLU A 814 -27.58 3.31 -28.93
C GLU A 814 -27.52 2.17 -27.92
N GLY A 815 -28.69 1.67 -27.48
CA GLY A 815 -28.78 0.49 -26.63
C GLY A 815 -28.14 -0.74 -27.28
N ARG A 816 -28.40 -0.97 -28.59
CA ARG A 816 -27.80 -2.08 -29.34
C ARG A 816 -26.28 -2.01 -29.35
N ALA A 817 -25.71 -0.86 -29.71
CA ALA A 817 -24.26 -0.68 -29.76
C ALA A 817 -23.60 -0.93 -28.40
N LEU A 818 -24.23 -0.46 -27.32
CA LEU A 818 -23.73 -0.65 -25.96
C LEU A 818 -23.80 -2.12 -25.52
N ALA A 819 -24.90 -2.82 -25.82
CA ALA A 819 -25.03 -4.25 -25.53
C ALA A 819 -24.04 -5.11 -26.33
N GLU A 820 -23.82 -4.83 -27.63
CA GLU A 820 -22.84 -5.54 -28.46
C GLU A 820 -21.40 -5.37 -27.91
N ALA A 821 -21.05 -4.16 -27.46
CA ALA A 821 -19.78 -3.89 -26.81
C ALA A 821 -19.64 -4.67 -25.49
N ALA A 822 -20.68 -4.66 -24.64
CA ALA A 822 -20.70 -5.38 -23.38
C ALA A 822 -20.56 -6.90 -23.56
N VAL A 823 -21.23 -7.50 -24.56
CA VAL A 823 -21.06 -8.93 -24.91
C VAL A 823 -19.60 -9.22 -25.29
N THR A 824 -19.01 -8.42 -26.18
CA THR A 824 -17.65 -8.63 -26.67
C THR A 824 -16.63 -8.57 -25.53
N SER A 825 -16.74 -7.54 -24.68
CA SER A 825 -15.83 -7.32 -23.55
C SER A 825 -16.00 -8.38 -22.45
N SER A 826 -17.24 -8.71 -22.08
CA SER A 826 -17.50 -9.73 -21.05
C SER A 826 -17.05 -11.12 -21.50
N GLN A 827 -17.25 -11.48 -22.77
CA GLN A 827 -16.76 -12.74 -23.34
C GLN A 827 -15.22 -12.79 -23.35
N GLY A 828 -14.55 -11.70 -23.76
CA GLY A 828 -13.09 -11.61 -23.74
C GLY A 828 -12.50 -11.69 -22.32
N ALA A 829 -13.25 -11.23 -21.32
CA ALA A 829 -12.88 -11.28 -19.90
C ALA A 829 -13.33 -12.57 -19.17
N GLY A 830 -14.05 -13.48 -19.83
CA GLY A 830 -14.58 -14.71 -19.20
C GLY A 830 -15.69 -14.47 -18.17
N MET A 831 -16.38 -13.34 -18.25
CA MET A 831 -17.42 -12.92 -17.30
C MET A 831 -18.80 -13.48 -17.68
N VAL A 832 -19.00 -14.78 -17.46
CA VAL A 832 -20.17 -15.54 -17.96
C VAL A 832 -21.52 -14.94 -17.56
N ARG A 833 -21.70 -14.53 -16.29
CA ARG A 833 -22.97 -13.95 -15.82
C ARG A 833 -23.27 -12.61 -16.50
N THR A 834 -22.27 -11.74 -16.67
CA THR A 834 -22.42 -10.45 -17.37
C THR A 834 -22.66 -10.66 -18.86
N GLU A 835 -22.00 -11.64 -19.48
CA GLU A 835 -22.25 -12.02 -20.87
C GLU A 835 -23.71 -12.47 -21.06
N LEU A 836 -24.24 -13.31 -20.16
CA LEU A 836 -25.64 -13.75 -20.21
C LEU A 836 -26.61 -12.56 -20.19
N PHE A 837 -26.42 -11.60 -19.28
CA PHE A 837 -27.23 -10.38 -19.22
C PHE A 837 -27.15 -9.58 -20.51
N ALA A 838 -25.94 -9.28 -20.97
CA ALA A 838 -25.71 -8.48 -22.17
C ALA A 838 -26.37 -9.12 -23.41
N ARG A 839 -26.27 -10.45 -23.56
CA ARG A 839 -26.93 -11.20 -24.63
C ARG A 839 -28.46 -11.21 -24.51
N CYS A 840 -28.99 -11.40 -23.30
CA CYS A 840 -30.44 -11.35 -23.06
C CYS A 840 -31.02 -9.97 -23.44
N TYR A 841 -30.34 -8.89 -23.03
CA TYR A 841 -30.75 -7.53 -23.37
C TYR A 841 -30.59 -7.25 -24.87
N LEU A 842 -29.50 -7.69 -25.49
CA LEU A 842 -29.30 -7.56 -26.94
C LEU A 842 -30.42 -8.28 -27.71
N ALA A 843 -30.86 -9.45 -27.26
CA ALA A 843 -31.98 -10.17 -27.85
C ALA A 843 -33.31 -9.41 -27.72
N GLN A 844 -33.57 -8.79 -26.57
CA GLN A 844 -34.75 -7.93 -26.36
C GLN A 844 -34.71 -6.68 -27.26
N ILE A 845 -33.55 -6.06 -27.40
CA ILE A 845 -33.35 -4.90 -28.28
C ILE A 845 -33.57 -5.29 -29.74
N ALA A 846 -33.09 -6.47 -30.16
CA ALA A 846 -33.32 -7.00 -31.49
C ALA A 846 -34.81 -7.25 -31.77
N LEU A 847 -35.57 -7.77 -30.79
CA LEU A 847 -37.04 -7.88 -30.90
C LEU A 847 -37.70 -6.51 -31.12
N ALA A 848 -37.29 -5.50 -30.35
CA ALA A 848 -37.84 -4.15 -30.47
C ALA A 848 -37.48 -3.48 -31.80
N LEU A 849 -36.36 -3.85 -32.42
CA LEU A 849 -35.97 -3.43 -33.77
C LEU A 849 -36.65 -4.23 -34.90
N GLY A 850 -37.33 -5.34 -34.58
CA GLY A 850 -37.91 -6.25 -35.55
C GLY A 850 -36.91 -7.21 -36.22
N ASP A 851 -35.68 -7.30 -35.72
CA ASP A 851 -34.64 -8.24 -36.19
C ASP A 851 -34.79 -9.57 -35.45
N LEU A 852 -35.79 -10.35 -35.87
CA LEU A 852 -36.22 -11.57 -35.18
C LEU A 852 -35.16 -12.67 -35.24
N GLU A 853 -34.41 -12.77 -36.34
CA GLU A 853 -33.30 -13.70 -36.47
C GLU A 853 -32.14 -13.35 -35.54
N ALA A 854 -31.81 -12.07 -35.35
CA ALA A 854 -30.82 -11.68 -34.36
C ALA A 854 -31.31 -11.97 -32.94
N ALA A 855 -32.59 -11.68 -32.64
CA ALA A 855 -33.19 -12.01 -31.35
C ALA A 855 -33.10 -13.51 -31.04
N GLU A 856 -33.41 -14.39 -32.00
CA GLU A 856 -33.26 -15.84 -31.84
C GLU A 856 -31.79 -16.25 -31.55
N ARG A 857 -30.83 -15.72 -32.33
CA ARG A 857 -29.41 -16.08 -32.16
C ARG A 857 -28.88 -15.68 -30.78
N GLU A 858 -29.16 -14.47 -30.34
CA GLU A 858 -28.68 -13.97 -29.05
C GLU A 858 -29.38 -14.66 -27.88
N ALA A 859 -30.69 -14.90 -27.97
CA ALA A 859 -31.42 -15.64 -26.94
C ALA A 859 -30.90 -17.08 -26.79
N ARG A 860 -30.63 -17.78 -27.89
CA ARG A 860 -30.01 -19.13 -27.85
C ARG A 860 -28.61 -19.10 -27.25
N SER A 861 -27.83 -18.06 -27.55
CA SER A 861 -26.48 -17.89 -26.99
C SER A 861 -26.54 -17.62 -25.48
N ALA A 862 -27.51 -16.83 -25.00
CA ALA A 862 -27.75 -16.64 -23.58
C ALA A 862 -28.20 -17.92 -22.88
N ILE A 863 -29.09 -18.72 -23.49
CA ILE A 863 -29.55 -20.01 -22.95
C ILE A 863 -28.40 -21.02 -22.81
N ALA A 864 -27.42 -20.99 -23.71
CA ALA A 864 -26.24 -21.85 -23.60
C ALA A 864 -25.39 -21.57 -22.35
N LEU A 865 -25.58 -20.42 -21.70
CA LEU A 865 -24.89 -20.00 -20.47
C LEU A 865 -25.74 -20.21 -19.20
N LEU A 866 -26.96 -20.77 -19.32
CA LEU A 866 -27.97 -20.82 -18.25
C LEU A 866 -27.51 -21.60 -17.01
N GLU A 867 -26.65 -22.61 -17.16
CA GLU A 867 -26.08 -23.36 -16.02
C GLU A 867 -25.40 -22.43 -15.00
N SER A 868 -24.83 -21.30 -15.46
CA SER A 868 -24.15 -20.33 -14.58
C SER A 868 -25.10 -19.40 -13.82
N ALA A 869 -26.33 -19.17 -14.31
CA ALA A 869 -27.32 -18.31 -13.69
C ALA A 869 -28.75 -18.74 -14.07
N PRO A 870 -29.30 -19.76 -13.38
CA PRO A 870 -30.53 -20.43 -13.79
C PRO A 870 -31.77 -19.52 -13.83
N THR A 871 -31.92 -18.63 -12.85
CA THR A 871 -33.06 -17.70 -12.75
C THR A 871 -33.09 -16.69 -13.89
N LEU A 872 -31.93 -16.22 -14.33
CA LEU A 872 -31.80 -15.25 -15.41
C LEU A 872 -32.03 -15.87 -16.78
N GLY A 873 -31.61 -17.11 -16.97
CA GLY A 873 -31.81 -17.80 -18.23
C GLY A 873 -33.29 -18.06 -18.56
N VAL A 874 -34.19 -18.10 -17.56
CA VAL A 874 -35.65 -18.21 -17.78
C VAL A 874 -36.16 -17.05 -18.66
N GLN A 875 -35.66 -15.84 -18.43
CA GLN A 875 -35.99 -14.67 -19.24
C GLN A 875 -35.52 -14.85 -20.69
N ALA A 876 -34.31 -15.37 -20.91
CA ALA A 876 -33.79 -15.63 -22.25
C ALA A 876 -34.64 -16.66 -23.02
N ILE A 877 -35.18 -17.68 -22.35
CA ILE A 877 -36.12 -18.64 -22.96
C ILE A 877 -37.41 -17.94 -23.39
N ALA A 878 -37.95 -17.01 -22.59
CA ALA A 878 -39.12 -16.23 -22.97
C ALA A 878 -38.85 -15.28 -24.16
N VAL A 879 -37.68 -14.64 -24.19
CA VAL A 879 -37.25 -13.82 -25.34
C VAL A 879 -37.14 -14.67 -26.61
N LEU A 880 -36.57 -15.88 -26.52
CA LEU A 880 -36.52 -16.84 -27.62
C LEU A 880 -37.94 -17.20 -28.12
N ALA A 881 -38.86 -17.49 -27.20
CA ALA A 881 -40.23 -17.81 -27.55
C ALA A 881 -40.91 -16.67 -28.33
N ARG A 882 -40.71 -15.40 -27.94
CA ARG A 882 -41.20 -14.24 -28.69
C ARG A 882 -40.57 -14.10 -30.07
N ALA A 883 -39.27 -14.30 -30.20
CA ALA A 883 -38.59 -14.28 -31.50
C ALA A 883 -39.19 -15.33 -32.44
N LEU A 884 -39.41 -16.55 -31.93
CA LEU A 884 -40.02 -17.66 -32.67
C LEU A 884 -41.48 -17.38 -33.06
N LEU A 885 -42.27 -16.71 -32.20
CA LEU A 885 -43.63 -16.26 -32.57
C LEU A 885 -43.59 -15.26 -33.73
N GLY A 886 -42.68 -14.28 -33.66
CA GLY A 886 -42.50 -13.30 -34.73
C GLY A 886 -42.12 -13.95 -36.07
N LEU A 887 -41.31 -15.02 -36.02
CA LEU A 887 -40.90 -15.81 -37.19
C LEU A 887 -41.99 -16.77 -37.70
N GLY A 888 -43.15 -16.84 -37.05
CA GLY A 888 -44.23 -17.76 -37.39
C GLY A 888 -43.98 -19.23 -37.01
N ARG A 889 -42.96 -19.51 -36.16
CA ARG A 889 -42.60 -20.86 -35.69
C ARG A 889 -43.36 -21.22 -34.41
N THR A 890 -44.69 -21.22 -34.49
CA THR A 890 -45.61 -21.31 -33.34
C THR A 890 -45.36 -22.53 -32.43
N ASP A 891 -45.12 -23.71 -32.99
CA ASP A 891 -44.88 -24.93 -32.19
C ASP A 891 -43.58 -24.89 -31.38
N GLU A 892 -42.54 -24.27 -31.93
CA GLU A 892 -41.27 -24.07 -31.21
C GLU A 892 -41.41 -22.99 -30.15
N ALA A 893 -42.08 -21.90 -30.49
CA ALA A 893 -42.39 -20.83 -29.54
C ALA A 893 -43.18 -21.34 -28.33
N MET A 894 -44.19 -22.19 -28.56
CA MET A 894 -44.96 -22.80 -27.48
C MET A 894 -44.12 -23.66 -26.56
N ARG A 895 -43.21 -24.47 -27.10
CA ARG A 895 -42.32 -25.30 -26.29
C ARG A 895 -41.42 -24.44 -25.41
N ALA A 896 -40.78 -23.43 -25.98
CA ALA A 896 -39.94 -22.50 -25.24
C ALA A 896 -40.76 -21.72 -24.19
N ALA A 897 -41.94 -21.20 -24.53
CA ALA A 897 -42.78 -20.46 -23.59
C ALA A 897 -43.30 -21.34 -22.44
N ALA A 898 -43.68 -22.59 -22.73
CA ALA A 898 -44.09 -23.56 -21.72
C ALA A 898 -42.93 -23.95 -20.80
N GLU A 899 -41.72 -24.11 -21.34
CA GLU A 899 -40.51 -24.35 -20.57
C GLU A 899 -40.21 -23.18 -19.62
N ALA A 900 -40.20 -21.94 -20.13
CA ALA A 900 -39.99 -20.75 -19.31
C ALA A 900 -41.05 -20.62 -18.20
N SER A 901 -42.32 -20.87 -18.53
CA SER A 901 -43.42 -20.84 -17.53
C SER A 901 -43.31 -21.95 -16.49
N ALA A 902 -42.84 -23.13 -16.87
CA ALA A 902 -42.61 -24.24 -15.94
C ALA A 902 -41.47 -23.90 -14.97
N GLN A 903 -40.34 -23.39 -15.48
CA GLN A 903 -39.22 -22.96 -14.65
C GLN A 903 -39.60 -21.80 -13.71
N LEU A 904 -40.36 -20.80 -14.18
CA LEU A 904 -40.91 -19.75 -13.32
C LEU A 904 -41.78 -20.35 -12.20
N SER A 905 -42.57 -21.38 -12.48
CA SER A 905 -43.40 -22.04 -11.47
C SER A 905 -42.58 -22.80 -10.44
N GLU A 906 -41.44 -23.36 -10.83
CA GLU A 906 -40.48 -24.03 -9.95
C GLU A 906 -39.78 -23.04 -9.00
N PHE A 907 -39.31 -21.90 -9.51
CA PHE A 907 -38.71 -20.84 -8.69
C PHE A 907 -39.75 -20.03 -7.89
N GLY A 908 -41.00 -20.02 -8.35
CA GLY A 908 -42.13 -19.26 -7.79
C GLY A 908 -42.15 -17.77 -8.18
N THR A 909 -40.99 -17.13 -8.28
CA THR A 909 -40.77 -15.73 -8.66
C THR A 909 -39.45 -15.61 -9.42
N LEU A 910 -39.18 -14.47 -10.05
CA LEU A 910 -37.88 -14.16 -10.64
C LEU A 910 -37.41 -12.77 -10.21
N GLU A 911 -36.09 -12.62 -10.12
CA GLU A 911 -35.44 -11.33 -9.84
C GLU A 911 -35.71 -10.29 -10.94
N GLU A 912 -35.73 -10.74 -12.20
CA GLU A 912 -36.03 -9.93 -13.38
C GLU A 912 -36.86 -10.74 -14.39
N GLY A 913 -37.71 -10.07 -15.17
CA GLY A 913 -38.35 -10.68 -16.35
C GLY A 913 -39.55 -11.59 -16.09
N GLU A 914 -40.05 -11.71 -14.85
CA GLU A 914 -41.27 -12.49 -14.56
C GLU A 914 -42.48 -12.06 -15.43
N PRO A 915 -42.80 -10.75 -15.59
CA PRO A 915 -43.92 -10.34 -16.43
C PRO A 915 -43.77 -10.78 -17.89
N LEU A 916 -42.55 -10.69 -18.43
CA LEU A 916 -42.22 -11.13 -19.78
C LEU A 916 -42.51 -12.62 -19.97
N VAL A 917 -42.10 -13.48 -19.02
CA VAL A 917 -42.33 -14.93 -19.08
C VAL A 917 -43.82 -15.24 -19.11
N ARG A 918 -44.59 -14.66 -18.18
CA ARG A 918 -46.05 -14.91 -18.08
C ARG A 918 -46.80 -14.41 -19.31
N LEU A 919 -46.45 -13.22 -19.80
CA LEU A 919 -47.05 -12.63 -20.99
C LEU A 919 -46.76 -13.47 -22.23
N THR A 920 -45.50 -13.85 -22.44
CA THR A 920 -45.09 -14.65 -23.60
C THR A 920 -45.79 -16.01 -23.65
N TYR A 921 -46.02 -16.64 -22.48
CA TYR A 921 -46.79 -17.88 -22.42
C TYR A 921 -48.26 -17.70 -22.86
N ALA A 922 -48.91 -16.63 -22.44
CA ALA A 922 -50.27 -16.31 -22.88
C ALA A 922 -50.33 -16.00 -24.39
N GLU A 923 -49.36 -15.24 -24.91
CA GLU A 923 -49.25 -14.90 -26.34
C GLU A 923 -49.02 -16.15 -27.20
N ALA A 924 -48.14 -17.06 -26.76
CA ALA A 924 -47.88 -18.31 -27.47
C ALA A 924 -49.13 -19.22 -27.51
N LEU A 925 -49.86 -19.33 -26.38
CA LEU A 925 -51.11 -20.10 -26.31
C LEU A 925 -52.15 -19.57 -27.30
N ALA A 926 -52.30 -18.25 -27.38
CA ALA A 926 -53.21 -17.61 -28.33
C ALA A 926 -52.79 -17.88 -29.78
N ALA A 927 -51.50 -17.73 -30.11
CA ALA A 927 -50.95 -18.00 -31.44
C ALA A 927 -51.15 -19.46 -31.88
N SER A 928 -51.25 -20.38 -30.92
CA SER A 928 -51.49 -21.81 -31.15
C SER A 928 -52.97 -22.20 -31.23
N GLY A 929 -53.88 -21.22 -31.21
CA GLY A 929 -55.33 -21.44 -31.24
C GLY A 929 -55.94 -21.93 -29.92
N ARG A 930 -55.17 -21.95 -28.81
CA ARG A 930 -55.61 -22.41 -27.47
C ARG A 930 -56.22 -21.25 -26.68
N GLN A 931 -57.23 -20.59 -27.23
CA GLN A 931 -57.74 -19.31 -26.72
C GLN A 931 -58.24 -19.37 -25.25
N ALA A 932 -58.93 -20.43 -24.85
CA ALA A 932 -59.42 -20.56 -23.47
C ALA A 932 -58.27 -20.61 -22.45
N GLU A 933 -57.19 -21.30 -22.80
CA GLU A 933 -55.99 -21.39 -21.97
C GLU A 933 -55.19 -20.08 -21.98
N ALA A 934 -55.15 -19.39 -23.13
CA ALA A 934 -54.56 -18.06 -23.24
C ALA A 934 -55.29 -17.04 -22.34
N SER A 935 -56.63 -17.06 -22.32
CA SER A 935 -57.43 -16.24 -21.40
C SER A 935 -57.16 -16.57 -19.93
N ALA A 936 -57.03 -17.86 -19.57
CA ALA A 936 -56.65 -18.24 -18.21
C ALA A 936 -55.22 -17.77 -17.84
N ALA A 937 -54.27 -17.93 -18.75
CA ALA A 937 -52.88 -17.52 -18.58
C ALA A 937 -52.76 -15.99 -18.41
N ILE A 938 -53.44 -15.19 -19.24
CA ILE A 938 -53.39 -13.72 -19.13
C ILE A 938 -54.09 -13.23 -17.86
N ALA A 939 -55.16 -13.90 -17.40
CA ALA A 939 -55.80 -13.59 -16.12
C ALA A 939 -54.84 -13.85 -14.94
N SER A 940 -54.12 -14.98 -14.97
CA SER A 940 -53.08 -15.28 -13.98
C SER A 940 -51.93 -14.27 -14.03
N ALA A 941 -51.45 -13.90 -15.23
CA ALA A 941 -50.41 -12.89 -15.43
C ALA A 941 -50.83 -11.53 -14.85
N ARG A 942 -52.06 -11.08 -15.14
CA ARG A 942 -52.62 -9.85 -14.57
C ARG A 942 -52.71 -9.91 -13.05
N ALA A 943 -53.18 -11.01 -12.47
CA ALA A 943 -53.28 -11.16 -11.02
C ALA A 943 -51.90 -11.08 -10.34
N ALA A 944 -50.90 -11.77 -10.88
CA ALA A 944 -49.53 -11.71 -10.37
C ALA A 944 -48.93 -10.29 -10.49
N LEU A 945 -49.15 -9.63 -11.63
CA LEU A 945 -48.72 -8.25 -11.86
C LEU A 945 -49.33 -7.27 -10.86
N LEU A 946 -50.65 -7.34 -10.64
CA LEU A 946 -51.35 -6.49 -9.68
C LEU A 946 -50.89 -6.76 -8.25
N ALA A 947 -50.66 -8.03 -7.88
CA ALA A 947 -50.13 -8.37 -6.56
C ALA A 947 -48.73 -7.78 -6.31
N ARG A 948 -47.87 -7.71 -7.34
CA ARG A 948 -46.57 -7.00 -7.25
C ARG A 948 -46.77 -5.48 -7.14
N ALA A 949 -47.69 -4.91 -7.91
CA ALA A 949 -48.00 -3.49 -7.86
C ALA A 949 -48.61 -3.06 -6.50
N ASP A 950 -49.38 -3.92 -5.85
CA ASP A 950 -49.98 -3.65 -4.55
C ASP A 950 -48.93 -3.49 -3.44
N LYS A 951 -47.79 -4.19 -3.55
CA LYS A 951 -46.64 -4.05 -2.62
C LYS A 951 -45.96 -2.67 -2.72
N LEU A 952 -46.08 -1.98 -3.86
CA LEU A 952 -45.45 -0.66 -4.06
C LEU A 952 -46.18 0.43 -3.28
N SER A 953 -45.64 0.84 -2.14
CA SER A 953 -46.25 1.90 -1.31
C SER A 953 -46.30 3.27 -2.01
N ASP A 954 -45.32 3.57 -2.86
CA ASP A 954 -45.27 4.80 -3.65
C ASP A 954 -46.26 4.74 -4.84
N PRO A 955 -47.26 5.64 -4.89
CA PRO A 955 -48.28 5.64 -5.93
C PRO A 955 -47.71 5.98 -7.32
N ILE A 956 -46.64 6.78 -7.42
CA ILE A 956 -45.99 7.14 -8.69
C ILE A 956 -45.27 5.91 -9.25
N TRP A 957 -44.51 5.20 -8.41
CA TRP A 957 -43.88 3.94 -8.85
C TRP A 957 -44.90 2.88 -9.20
N ARG A 958 -46.00 2.78 -8.46
CA ARG A 958 -47.10 1.87 -8.82
C ARG A 958 -47.67 2.17 -10.21
N GLU A 959 -47.90 3.44 -10.53
CA GLU A 959 -48.40 3.84 -11.84
C GLU A 959 -47.38 3.55 -12.96
N ARG A 960 -46.12 3.96 -12.78
CA ARG A 960 -45.03 3.73 -13.75
C ARG A 960 -44.80 2.25 -13.99
N PHE A 961 -44.79 1.43 -12.94
CA PHE A 961 -44.62 -0.01 -13.02
C PHE A 961 -45.70 -0.64 -13.90
N LEU A 962 -46.96 -0.22 -13.78
CA LEU A 962 -48.06 -0.77 -14.58
C LEU A 962 -48.13 -0.22 -16.00
N ARG A 963 -47.69 1.04 -16.22
CA ARG A 963 -47.87 1.77 -17.49
C ARG A 963 -46.63 1.79 -18.38
N ASP A 964 -45.47 2.03 -17.79
CA ASP A 964 -44.24 2.37 -18.53
C ASP A 964 -43.39 1.13 -18.81
N VAL A 965 -43.47 0.09 -17.96
CA VAL A 965 -42.84 -1.21 -18.27
C VAL A 965 -43.62 -1.88 -19.40
N PRO A 966 -43.00 -2.13 -20.59
CA PRO A 966 -43.74 -2.55 -21.79
C PRO A 966 -44.54 -3.84 -21.61
N ASP A 967 -43.95 -4.84 -20.94
CA ASP A 967 -44.60 -6.14 -20.70
C ASP A 967 -45.78 -6.03 -19.73
N ASN A 968 -45.69 -5.14 -18.74
CA ASN A 968 -46.77 -4.92 -17.78
C ASN A 968 -47.96 -4.26 -18.47
N ALA A 969 -47.70 -3.20 -19.25
CA ALA A 969 -48.72 -2.49 -20.01
C ALA A 969 -49.42 -3.42 -21.02
N ARG A 970 -48.64 -4.24 -21.73
CA ARG A 970 -49.17 -5.22 -22.69
C ARG A 970 -49.99 -6.31 -22.02
N THR A 971 -49.58 -6.77 -20.84
CA THR A 971 -50.36 -7.74 -20.04
C THR A 971 -51.73 -7.19 -19.68
N LEU A 972 -51.80 -5.93 -19.21
CA LEU A 972 -53.08 -5.28 -18.88
C LEU A 972 -53.94 -4.97 -20.11
N GLU A 973 -53.32 -4.66 -21.24
CA GLU A 973 -54.01 -4.48 -22.52
C GLU A 973 -54.69 -5.77 -22.97
N LEU A 974 -53.93 -6.87 -23.06
CA LEU A 974 -54.47 -8.18 -23.47
C LEU A 974 -55.51 -8.71 -22.48
N ALA A 975 -55.30 -8.52 -21.18
CA ALA A 975 -56.28 -8.93 -20.18
C ALA A 975 -57.62 -8.18 -20.38
N ARG A 976 -57.60 -6.89 -20.72
CA ARG A 976 -58.82 -6.14 -21.06
C ARG A 976 -59.47 -6.63 -22.35
N GLN A 977 -58.68 -6.97 -23.36
CA GLN A 977 -59.18 -7.44 -24.66
C GLN A 977 -59.77 -8.86 -24.58
N TRP A 978 -59.13 -9.76 -23.83
CA TRP A 978 -59.45 -11.20 -23.85
C TRP A 978 -60.39 -11.67 -22.74
N LEU A 979 -60.54 -10.91 -21.65
CA LEU A 979 -61.39 -11.28 -20.51
C LEU A 979 -62.73 -10.55 -20.50
N GLY A 980 -62.90 -9.52 -21.34
CA GLY A 980 -64.03 -8.59 -21.23
C GLY A 980 -63.79 -7.61 -20.07
N GLY A 981 -63.94 -6.32 -20.36
CA GLY A 981 -63.67 -5.22 -19.41
C GLY A 981 -64.54 -5.24 -18.17
#